data_AF-A0A3L7NUK2-F1
#
_entry.id   AF-A0A3L7NUK2-F1
#
_cell.length_a   1.000
_cell.length_b   1.000
_cell.length_c   1.000
_cell.angle_alpha   90.00
_cell.angle_beta   90.00
_cell.angle_gamma   90.00
#
_symmetry.space_group_name_H-M   'P 1'
#
loop_
_entity.id
_entity.type
_entity.pdbx_description
1 polymer ?
#
loop_
_entity_poly.entity_id
_entity_poly.type
_entity_poly.pdbx_seq_one_letter_code
_entity_poly.pdbx_strand_id
1 'polypeptide(L)'
;MPATDNFRWNQKTLNVVFAASSVFLLASVIVMMKQDQADEWKVYQRTNFELDATVRRADLASIESAEYKTQVEELDKKVAEAAADLEATKAKNPELFSGQEALQRKVDKLEIDLKFKNSDRDEARAQYDLAVRDALSEVDMNARFKLFQDKQALCNSTKVELDAAKDLLAARTVEVKAVTADYDGLVAAREKLSFETERVRAAVEKIEPSNLVSSWKRAMMELPIIDGFNSHLRIVQDWMPKLKQTLGMAEIARFDRCRSCHQNIDKTSGNGGPAFPAGHPTSDDIAGWVSQKKFPQPYSTHPNTDLYCTASSPHPVAKFGCTICHDGQGSGTSFGNAEHTPNDPQISHEWHGEYGFHPNHFWEYPMQPSRFAESTCIKCHHSVTELGVNPKFGASAPKVFQGYQLIQKYGCYGCHEMYGFDGGVSIGPDMRLEPQTEAEATRIAADPTQVAGKLRKVGPSLRHIATKTTESFIQYWTEIPQRFRPSTKMPQFFALSEHLSEADAAHTKEFEAAELAGISKVLLGTSEPMDLLSPKDDYVADVERGKRLFSERGCMSCHQHGAVPGGTSDFGPNISDIHQKVLRNSDDVAFSDWLYTWIREPERYHKRTKMPNLYLDSYLDNDGTTVIDPAADITAFLLSQGPVTEFPSVTVKDEELDNLVALYL
;
A
#
# COMPACT_ATOMS: atom_id res chain seq x y z
N MET A 1 73.76 7.44 -35.03
CA MET A 1 72.68 8.27 -35.60
C MET A 1 71.77 8.67 -34.46
N PRO A 2 71.71 9.97 -34.08
CA PRO A 2 70.74 10.41 -33.10
C PRO A 2 69.36 10.34 -33.76
N ALA A 3 68.41 9.69 -33.09
CA ALA A 3 67.02 9.72 -33.51
C ALA A 3 66.59 11.19 -33.53
N THR A 4 66.28 11.72 -34.71
CA THR A 4 65.62 13.01 -34.81
C THR A 4 64.23 12.83 -34.22
N ASP A 5 63.90 13.58 -33.16
CA ASP A 5 62.56 13.66 -32.56
C ASP A 5 61.55 14.33 -33.51
N ASN A 6 61.52 13.87 -34.76
CA ASN A 6 60.50 14.22 -35.72
C ASN A 6 59.31 13.32 -35.44
N PHE A 7 58.44 13.78 -34.54
CA PHE A 7 57.14 13.14 -34.33
C PHE A 7 56.39 13.08 -35.67
N ARG A 8 55.79 11.92 -35.98
CA ARG A 8 55.03 11.68 -37.21
C ARG A 8 53.87 12.68 -37.41
N TRP A 9 53.40 13.30 -36.33
CA TRP A 9 52.32 14.30 -36.32
C TRP A 9 52.72 15.52 -35.50
N ASN A 10 52.08 16.67 -35.77
CA ASN A 10 52.30 17.89 -35.01
C ASN A 10 51.74 17.77 -33.58
N GLN A 11 52.62 17.73 -32.58
CA GLN A 11 52.25 17.60 -31.16
C GLN A 11 51.25 18.64 -30.67
N LYS A 12 51.32 19.89 -31.16
CA LYS A 12 50.35 20.94 -30.76
C LYS A 12 48.95 20.59 -31.25
N THR A 13 48.83 20.15 -32.50
CA THR A 13 47.56 19.72 -33.08
C THR A 13 47.03 18.48 -32.36
N LEU A 14 47.89 17.50 -32.07
CA LEU A 14 47.49 16.29 -31.36
C LEU A 14 46.99 16.60 -29.94
N ASN A 15 47.67 17.48 -29.20
CA ASN A 15 47.25 17.89 -27.86
C ASN A 15 45.90 18.63 -27.89
N VAL A 16 45.67 19.50 -28.88
CA VAL A 16 44.38 20.18 -29.06
C VAL A 16 43.27 19.19 -29.39
N VAL A 17 43.51 18.25 -30.30
CA VAL A 17 42.54 17.19 -30.66
C VAL A 17 42.25 16.30 -29.46
N PHE A 18 43.27 15.90 -28.69
CA PHE A 18 43.10 15.10 -27.48
C PHE A 18 42.33 15.85 -26.38
N ALA A 19 42.61 17.14 -26.18
CA ALA A 19 41.87 17.96 -25.24
C ALA A 19 40.40 18.10 -25.66
N ALA A 20 40.14 18.36 -26.95
CA ALA A 20 38.80 18.46 -27.50
C ALA A 20 38.03 17.13 -27.41
N SER A 21 38.66 16.00 -27.74
CA SER A 21 38.03 14.68 -27.63
C SER A 21 37.77 14.28 -26.17
N SER A 22 38.65 14.66 -25.24
CA SER A 22 38.46 14.42 -23.81
C SER A 22 37.29 15.25 -23.26
N VAL A 23 37.17 16.52 -23.67
CA VAL A 23 36.02 17.38 -23.31
C VAL A 23 34.73 16.83 -23.90
N PHE A 24 34.75 16.39 -25.16
CA PHE A 24 33.58 15.77 -25.79
C PHE A 24 33.16 14.49 -25.07
N LEU A 25 34.11 13.60 -24.76
CA LEU A 25 33.84 12.37 -24.01
C LEU A 25 33.25 12.68 -22.63
N LEU A 26 33.82 13.65 -21.90
CA LEU A 26 33.28 14.08 -20.61
C LEU A 26 31.85 14.60 -20.74
N ALA A 27 31.57 15.45 -21.73
CA ALA A 27 30.22 15.95 -21.98
C ALA A 27 29.25 14.82 -22.33
N SER A 28 29.65 13.85 -23.17
CA SER A 28 28.85 12.68 -23.50
C SER A 28 28.56 11.81 -22.28
N VAL A 29 29.55 11.57 -21.41
CA VAL A 29 29.35 10.83 -20.15
C VAL A 29 28.38 11.58 -19.24
N ILE A 30 28.51 12.90 -19.10
CA ILE A 30 27.58 13.71 -18.30
C ILE A 30 26.14 13.62 -18.87
N VAL A 31 25.98 13.70 -20.19
CA VAL A 31 24.66 13.58 -20.84
C VAL A 31 24.07 12.19 -20.62
N MET A 32 24.87 11.14 -20.83
CA MET A 32 24.47 9.75 -20.59
C MET A 32 24.03 9.54 -19.14
N MET A 33 24.83 9.99 -18.18
CA MET A 33 24.51 9.89 -16.75
C MET A 33 23.26 10.70 -16.38
N LYS A 34 23.07 11.89 -16.98
CA LYS A 34 21.87 12.69 -16.78
C LYS A 34 20.63 11.98 -17.30
N GLN A 35 20.74 11.29 -18.43
CA GLN A 35 19.63 10.54 -19.02
C GLN A 35 19.31 9.26 -18.23
N ASP A 36 20.34 8.54 -17.79
CA ASP A 36 20.20 7.32 -16.98
C ASP A 36 19.56 7.59 -15.60
N GLN A 37 19.80 8.78 -15.04
CA GLN A 37 19.21 9.21 -13.76
C GLN A 37 17.89 9.99 -13.90
N ALA A 38 17.34 10.12 -15.10
CA ALA A 38 16.11 10.88 -15.37
C ALA A 38 14.85 10.05 -15.08
N ASP A 39 14.73 9.53 -13.86
CA ASP A 39 13.55 8.78 -13.45
C ASP A 39 12.28 9.65 -13.42
N GLU A 40 11.16 9.09 -13.86
CA GLU A 40 9.85 9.77 -13.91
C GLU A 40 9.41 10.35 -12.56
N TRP A 41 9.58 9.60 -11.46
CA TRP A 41 9.16 10.01 -10.11
C TRP A 41 9.79 11.34 -9.66
N LYS A 42 11.00 11.68 -10.16
CA LYS A 42 11.69 12.93 -9.78
C LYS A 42 10.95 14.16 -10.28
N VAL A 43 10.24 14.07 -11.40
CA VAL A 43 9.44 15.18 -11.95
C VAL A 43 8.32 15.52 -10.97
N TYR A 44 7.56 14.52 -10.55
CA TYR A 44 6.46 14.69 -9.59
C TYR A 44 6.96 15.27 -8.26
N GLN A 45 8.10 14.81 -7.73
CA GLN A 45 8.64 15.37 -6.50
C GLN A 45 9.08 16.83 -6.66
N ARG A 46 9.74 17.20 -7.77
CA ARG A 46 10.13 18.59 -8.04
C ARG A 46 8.92 19.51 -8.11
N THR A 47 7.88 19.11 -8.84
CA THR A 47 6.61 19.85 -8.91
C THR A 47 5.97 19.96 -7.54
N ASN A 48 6.03 18.90 -6.72
CA ASN A 48 5.48 18.95 -5.37
C ASN A 48 6.28 19.87 -4.43
N PHE A 49 7.61 19.95 -4.58
CA PHE A 49 8.41 20.93 -3.83
C PHE A 49 8.07 22.36 -4.22
N GLU A 50 7.86 22.64 -5.50
CA GLU A 50 7.42 23.95 -5.99
C GLU A 50 6.01 24.29 -5.47
N LEU A 51 5.11 23.30 -5.44
CA LEU A 51 3.79 23.42 -4.83
C LEU A 51 3.86 23.73 -3.33
N ASP A 52 4.64 22.97 -2.56
CA ASP A 52 4.84 23.20 -1.14
C ASP A 52 5.44 24.60 -0.88
N ALA A 53 6.39 25.05 -1.69
CA ALA A 53 6.95 26.41 -1.61
C ALA A 53 5.89 27.48 -1.90
N THR A 54 5.07 27.27 -2.93
CA THR A 54 4.02 28.22 -3.33
C THR A 54 2.94 28.35 -2.27
N VAL A 55 2.48 27.24 -1.69
CA VAL A 55 1.53 27.25 -0.56
C VAL A 55 2.14 27.99 0.63
N ARG A 56 3.38 27.69 1.02
CA ARG A 56 4.03 28.35 2.16
C ARG A 56 4.28 29.83 1.94
N ARG A 57 4.56 30.26 0.69
CA ARG A 57 4.65 31.68 0.33
C ARG A 57 3.30 32.37 0.46
N ALA A 58 2.21 31.73 0.05
CA ALA A 58 0.87 32.25 0.23
C ALA A 58 0.50 32.35 1.73
N ASP A 59 0.83 31.33 2.52
CA ASP A 59 0.65 31.35 3.97
C ASP A 59 1.46 32.49 4.62
N LEU A 60 2.73 32.63 4.25
CA LEU A 60 3.60 33.70 4.73
C LEU A 60 3.06 35.08 4.39
N ALA A 61 2.57 35.29 3.16
CA ALA A 61 1.96 36.54 2.74
C ALA A 61 0.67 36.85 3.52
N SER A 62 -0.09 35.82 3.92
CA SER A 62 -1.28 35.99 4.77
C SER A 62 -0.93 36.38 6.22
N ILE A 63 0.20 35.88 6.74
CA ILE A 63 0.70 36.19 8.09
C ILE A 63 1.33 37.59 8.11
N GLU A 64 2.10 37.96 7.08
CA GLU A 64 2.76 39.26 6.93
C GLU A 64 1.79 40.38 6.49
N SER A 65 0.63 40.47 7.13
CA SER A 65 -0.35 41.53 6.90
C SER A 65 0.21 42.91 7.24
N ALA A 66 -0.47 43.97 6.79
CA ALA A 66 -0.08 45.34 7.12
C ALA A 66 -0.07 45.56 8.64
N GLU A 67 -1.06 45.02 9.35
CA GLU A 67 -1.16 45.08 10.81
C GLU A 67 0.00 44.36 11.49
N TYR A 68 0.39 43.17 11.01
CA TYR A 68 1.54 42.43 11.54
C TYR A 68 2.83 43.25 11.41
N LYS A 69 3.07 43.85 10.25
CA LYS A 69 4.27 44.67 10.01
C LYS A 69 4.32 45.87 10.97
N THR A 70 3.19 46.55 11.16
CA THR A 70 3.10 47.65 12.13
C THR A 70 3.36 47.18 13.57
N GLN A 71 2.83 46.02 13.97
CA GLN A 71 3.08 45.47 15.31
C GLN A 71 4.55 45.11 15.54
N VAL A 72 5.21 44.55 14.52
CA VAL A 72 6.65 44.25 14.58
C VAL A 72 7.46 45.54 14.69
N GLU A 73 7.18 46.55 13.86
CA GLU A 73 7.87 47.85 13.92
C GLU A 73 7.68 48.54 15.27
N GLU A 74 6.48 48.50 15.84
CA GLU A 74 6.19 49.06 17.16
C GLU A 74 6.95 48.34 18.27
N LEU A 75 6.98 47.00 18.25
CA LEU A 75 7.74 46.21 19.21
C LEU A 75 9.24 46.37 19.05
N ASP A 76 9.77 46.41 17.83
CA ASP A 76 11.20 46.64 17.57
C ASP A 76 11.63 48.02 18.11
N LYS A 77 10.78 49.05 17.97
CA LYS A 77 11.03 50.37 18.58
C LYS A 77 11.02 50.31 20.11
N LYS A 78 10.03 49.64 20.72
CA LYS A 78 9.96 49.46 22.18
C LYS A 78 11.16 48.67 22.72
N VAL A 79 11.60 47.63 22.00
CA VAL A 79 12.79 46.85 22.35
C VAL A 79 14.05 47.71 22.24
N ALA A 80 14.18 48.56 21.22
CA ALA A 80 15.31 49.48 21.08
C ALA A 80 15.37 50.52 22.21
N GLU A 81 14.22 51.09 22.58
CA GLU A 81 14.11 52.00 23.74
C GLU A 81 14.47 51.29 25.05
N ALA A 82 13.88 50.11 25.30
CA ALA A 82 14.18 49.29 26.48
C ALA A 82 15.64 48.80 26.52
N ALA A 83 16.28 48.57 25.37
CA ALA A 83 17.71 48.23 25.30
C ALA A 83 18.60 49.40 25.77
N ALA A 84 18.25 50.64 25.41
CA ALA A 84 18.95 51.83 25.89
C ALA A 84 18.75 52.00 27.41
N ASP A 85 17.54 51.77 27.92
CA ASP A 85 17.25 51.80 29.36
C ASP A 85 17.96 50.67 30.13
N LEU A 86 18.10 49.49 29.52
CA LEU A 86 18.87 48.38 30.07
C LEU A 86 20.35 48.74 30.22
N GLU A 87 20.97 49.38 29.23
CA GLU A 87 22.36 49.84 29.34
C GLU A 87 22.53 50.89 30.45
N ALA A 88 21.59 51.83 30.58
CA ALA A 88 21.57 52.77 31.70
C ALA A 88 21.41 52.06 33.06
N THR A 89 20.63 50.99 33.11
CA THR A 89 20.38 50.19 34.31
C THR A 89 21.58 49.32 34.69
N LYS A 90 22.30 48.76 33.71
CA LYS A 90 23.60 48.10 33.90
C LYS A 90 24.64 49.07 34.47
N ALA A 91 24.69 50.30 33.94
CA ALA A 91 25.60 51.33 34.45
C ALA A 91 25.29 51.75 35.90
N LYS A 92 24.02 51.69 36.32
CA LYS A 92 23.60 51.96 37.71
C LYS A 92 23.85 50.81 38.68
N ASN A 93 23.96 49.57 38.18
CA ASN A 93 24.14 48.36 38.99
C ASN A 93 25.38 47.55 38.59
N PRO A 94 26.58 48.15 38.49
CA PRO A 94 27.76 47.47 37.93
C PRO A 94 28.18 46.23 38.74
N GLU A 95 28.03 46.27 40.06
CA GLU A 95 28.35 45.14 40.95
C GLU A 95 27.41 43.95 40.77
N LEU A 96 26.14 44.19 40.43
CA LEU A 96 25.16 43.14 40.23
C LEU A 96 25.51 42.30 38.99
N PHE A 97 25.71 42.97 37.85
CA PHE A 97 26.00 42.31 36.57
C PHE A 97 27.41 41.71 36.53
N SER A 98 28.43 42.43 37.02
CA SER A 98 29.79 41.88 37.11
C SER A 98 29.87 40.72 38.12
N GLY A 99 29.09 40.77 39.19
CA GLY A 99 28.96 39.69 40.17
C GLY A 99 28.30 38.45 39.57
N GLN A 100 27.26 38.61 38.73
CA GLN A 100 26.67 37.49 37.99
C GLN A 100 27.68 36.87 37.01
N GLU A 101 28.40 37.68 36.24
CA GLU A 101 29.38 37.19 35.28
C GLU A 101 30.53 36.46 35.97
N ALA A 102 30.99 36.95 37.12
CA ALA A 102 32.01 36.28 37.93
C ALA A 102 31.52 34.93 38.47
N LEU A 103 30.27 34.85 38.93
CA LEU A 103 29.65 33.59 39.36
C LEU A 103 29.49 32.61 38.20
N GLN A 104 29.06 33.07 37.02
CA GLN A 104 28.96 32.25 35.82
C GLN A 104 30.32 31.66 35.43
N ARG A 105 31.37 32.50 35.35
CA ARG A 105 32.73 32.03 35.06
C ARG A 105 33.24 31.02 36.10
N LYS A 106 32.85 31.18 37.38
CA LYS A 106 33.19 30.22 38.44
C LYS A 106 32.48 28.87 38.23
N VAL A 107 31.18 28.89 37.89
CA VAL A 107 30.42 27.69 37.54
C VAL A 107 31.05 26.99 36.34
N ASP A 108 31.29 27.71 35.24
CA ASP A 108 31.88 27.14 34.01
C ASP A 108 33.26 26.49 34.30
N LYS A 109 34.10 27.16 35.09
CA LYS A 109 35.40 26.62 35.51
C LYS A 109 35.24 25.33 36.33
N LEU A 110 34.33 25.29 37.29
CA LEU A 110 34.07 24.12 38.13
C LEU A 110 33.45 22.96 37.34
N GLU A 111 32.60 23.24 36.34
CA GLU A 111 32.07 22.21 35.45
C GLU A 111 33.16 21.56 34.60
N ILE A 112 34.06 22.37 34.04
CA ILE A 112 35.22 21.88 33.29
C ILE A 112 36.14 21.05 34.20
N ASP A 113 36.47 21.56 35.40
CA ASP A 113 37.33 20.86 36.37
C ASP A 113 36.72 19.53 36.83
N LEU A 114 35.41 19.51 37.12
CA LEU A 114 34.69 18.28 37.46
C LEU A 114 34.70 17.27 36.30
N LYS A 115 34.59 17.73 35.05
CA LYS A 115 34.67 16.86 33.87
C LYS A 115 36.03 16.17 33.77
N PHE A 116 37.13 16.90 34.00
CA PHE A 116 38.47 16.31 34.02
C PHE A 116 38.66 15.35 35.21
N LYS A 117 38.22 15.73 36.41
CA LYS A 117 38.29 14.86 37.60
C LYS A 117 37.44 13.58 37.46
N ASN A 118 36.29 13.66 36.80
CA ASN A 118 35.47 12.49 36.47
C ASN A 118 36.22 11.54 35.53
N SER A 119 36.93 12.08 34.52
CA SER A 119 37.77 11.27 33.63
C SER A 119 38.87 10.52 34.40
N ASP A 120 39.59 11.21 35.29
CA ASP A 120 40.62 10.60 36.15
C ASP A 120 40.04 9.50 37.07
N ARG A 121 38.85 9.73 37.63
CA ARG A 121 38.15 8.75 38.46
C ARG A 121 37.74 7.53 37.63
N ASP A 122 37.21 7.73 36.42
CA ASP A 122 36.76 6.65 35.55
C ASP A 122 37.94 5.79 35.08
N GLU A 123 39.09 6.40 34.83
CA GLU A 123 40.35 5.68 34.60
C GLU A 123 40.74 4.84 35.83
N ALA A 124 40.79 5.45 37.03
CA ALA A 124 41.14 4.75 38.26
C ALA A 124 40.17 3.60 38.59
N ARG A 125 38.88 3.78 38.31
CA ARG A 125 37.84 2.74 38.44
C ARG A 125 38.10 1.59 37.46
N ALA A 126 38.34 1.90 36.19
CA ALA A 126 38.63 0.88 35.19
C ALA A 126 39.90 0.09 35.54
N GLN A 127 40.95 0.74 36.05
CA GLN A 127 42.17 0.08 36.51
C GLN A 127 41.92 -0.85 37.72
N TYR A 128 41.01 -0.50 38.62
CA TYR A 128 40.57 -1.36 39.72
C TYR A 128 39.74 -2.54 39.21
N ASP A 129 38.75 -2.31 38.34
CA ASP A 129 37.90 -3.36 37.75
C ASP A 129 38.74 -4.38 36.95
N LEU A 130 39.77 -3.92 36.23
CA LEU A 130 40.75 -4.78 35.55
C LEU A 130 41.57 -5.61 36.55
N ALA A 131 41.98 -5.02 37.69
CA ALA A 131 42.71 -5.74 38.73
C ALA A 131 41.87 -6.87 39.37
N VAL A 132 40.58 -6.61 39.56
CA VAL A 132 39.61 -7.61 40.05
C VAL A 132 39.41 -8.72 39.01
N ARG A 133 39.22 -8.37 37.74
CA ARG A 133 39.07 -9.35 36.64
C ARG A 133 40.29 -10.26 36.51
N ASP A 134 41.49 -9.68 36.59
CA ASP A 134 42.76 -10.38 36.41
C ASP A 134 43.26 -11.09 37.70
N ALA A 135 42.46 -11.04 38.78
CA ALA A 135 42.76 -11.66 40.08
C ALA A 135 44.17 -11.32 40.61
N LEU A 136 44.54 -10.03 40.54
CA LEU A 136 45.80 -9.53 41.09
C LEU A 136 45.87 -9.72 42.61
N SER A 137 47.06 -9.50 43.19
CA SER A 137 47.25 -9.64 44.64
C SER A 137 46.35 -8.70 45.44
N GLU A 138 45.96 -9.11 46.64
CA GLU A 138 45.10 -8.30 47.52
C GLU A 138 45.72 -6.94 47.86
N VAL A 139 47.06 -6.87 47.90
CA VAL A 139 47.81 -5.62 48.10
C VAL A 139 47.60 -4.66 46.91
N ASP A 140 47.69 -5.17 45.68
CA ASP A 140 47.54 -4.36 44.47
C ASP A 140 46.09 -3.89 44.26
N MET A 141 45.11 -4.77 44.53
CA MET A 141 43.69 -4.43 44.45
C MET A 141 43.33 -3.34 45.47
N ASN A 142 43.79 -3.45 46.71
CA ASN A 142 43.55 -2.45 47.75
C ASN A 142 44.20 -1.10 47.42
N ALA A 143 45.40 -1.10 46.83
CA ALA A 143 46.07 0.13 46.39
C ALA A 143 45.27 0.85 45.29
N ARG A 144 44.78 0.12 44.29
CA ARG A 144 43.96 0.69 43.19
C ARG A 144 42.57 1.13 43.66
N PHE A 145 41.96 0.37 44.58
CA PHE A 145 40.70 0.76 45.19
C PHE A 145 40.83 2.07 45.98
N LYS A 146 41.91 2.21 46.75
CA LYS A 146 42.21 3.46 47.47
C LYS A 146 42.41 4.64 46.51
N LEU A 147 43.15 4.44 45.41
CA LEU A 147 43.31 5.48 44.38
C LEU A 147 41.96 5.91 43.77
N PHE A 148 41.08 4.95 43.46
CA PHE A 148 39.73 5.23 43.02
C PHE A 148 38.93 6.03 44.07
N GLN A 149 38.97 5.63 45.34
CA GLN A 149 38.30 6.35 46.43
C GLN A 149 38.83 7.78 46.60
N ASP A 150 40.14 7.98 46.51
CA ASP A 150 40.77 9.30 46.61
C ASP A 150 40.31 10.21 45.46
N LYS A 151 40.26 9.69 44.23
CA LYS A 151 39.74 10.41 43.05
C LYS A 151 38.23 10.67 43.14
N GLN A 152 37.46 9.73 43.68
CA GLN A 152 36.03 9.89 43.94
C GLN A 152 35.78 10.99 44.98
N ALA A 153 36.60 11.08 46.02
CA ALA A 153 36.51 12.14 47.03
C ALA A 153 36.75 13.54 46.42
N LEU A 154 37.73 13.67 45.52
CA LEU A 154 37.98 14.91 44.77
C LEU A 154 36.81 15.30 43.85
N CYS A 155 36.17 14.32 43.19
CA CYS A 155 34.97 14.58 42.39
C CYS A 155 33.82 15.08 43.28
N ASN A 156 33.63 14.45 44.44
CA ASN A 156 32.57 14.81 45.37
C ASN A 156 32.77 16.21 45.94
N SER A 157 34.00 16.57 46.33
CA SER A 157 34.29 17.91 46.87
C SER A 157 34.05 18.99 45.81
N THR A 158 34.52 18.79 44.58
CA THR A 158 34.31 19.75 43.48
C THR A 158 32.83 19.83 43.07
N LYS A 159 32.08 18.73 43.16
CA LYS A 159 30.63 18.75 42.95
C LYS A 159 29.93 19.60 44.00
N VAL A 160 30.28 19.49 45.27
CA VAL A 160 29.72 20.33 46.35
C VAL A 160 30.02 21.82 46.10
N GLU A 161 31.24 22.16 45.69
CA GLU A 161 31.60 23.54 45.34
C GLU A 161 30.83 24.06 44.11
N LEU A 162 30.61 23.21 43.11
CA LEU A 162 29.83 23.52 41.92
C LEU A 162 28.37 23.77 42.27
N ASP A 163 27.76 22.88 43.05
CA ASP A 163 26.36 22.98 43.46
C ASP A 163 26.15 24.28 44.26
N ALA A 164 27.04 24.59 45.21
CA ALA A 164 27.00 25.87 45.94
C ALA A 164 27.19 27.11 45.03
N ALA A 165 28.07 27.03 44.02
CA ALA A 165 28.24 28.11 43.06
C ALA A 165 27.01 28.29 42.15
N LYS A 166 26.34 27.19 41.77
CA LYS A 166 25.08 27.20 41.02
C LYS A 166 23.94 27.82 41.82
N ASP A 167 23.83 27.51 43.10
CA ASP A 167 22.81 28.12 43.98
C ASP A 167 23.00 29.63 44.08
N LEU A 168 24.25 30.10 44.24
CA LEU A 168 24.57 31.53 44.27
C LEU A 168 24.29 32.21 42.92
N LEU A 169 24.65 31.55 41.80
CA LEU A 169 24.33 32.05 40.47
C LEU A 169 22.83 32.14 40.26
N ALA A 170 22.06 31.12 40.67
CA ALA A 170 20.61 31.10 40.56
C ALA A 170 19.97 32.26 41.34
N ALA A 171 20.39 32.48 42.59
CA ALA A 171 19.94 33.62 43.39
C ALA A 171 20.26 34.96 42.71
N ARG A 172 21.50 35.13 42.21
CA ARG A 172 21.92 36.35 41.51
C ARG A 172 21.19 36.56 40.18
N THR A 173 20.90 35.49 39.45
CA THR A 173 20.10 35.54 38.22
C THR A 173 18.66 35.99 38.50
N VAL A 174 18.06 35.62 39.64
CA VAL A 174 16.74 36.14 40.04
C VAL A 174 16.78 37.66 40.25
N GLU A 175 17.81 38.16 40.94
CA GLU A 175 17.99 39.61 41.14
C GLU A 175 18.16 40.35 39.81
N VAL A 176 18.96 39.80 38.89
CA VAL A 176 19.16 40.39 37.56
C VAL A 176 17.88 40.36 36.75
N LYS A 177 17.15 39.24 36.74
CA LYS A 177 15.85 39.12 36.05
C LYS A 177 14.81 40.11 36.56
N ALA A 178 14.82 40.42 37.86
CA ALA A 178 13.90 41.43 38.41
C ALA A 178 14.17 42.83 37.82
N VAL A 179 15.43 43.12 37.48
CA VAL A 179 15.87 44.40 36.92
C VAL A 179 15.78 44.42 35.38
N THR A 180 15.85 43.25 34.72
CA THR A 180 15.71 43.12 33.25
C THR A 180 14.30 42.76 32.78
N ALA A 181 13.34 42.58 33.70
CA ALA A 181 12.01 42.05 33.42
C ALA A 181 11.26 42.78 32.28
N ASP A 182 11.34 44.11 32.23
CA ASP A 182 10.67 44.91 31.20
C ASP A 182 11.26 44.67 29.81
N TYR A 183 12.59 44.62 29.70
CA TYR A 183 13.29 44.29 28.47
C TYR A 183 13.01 42.84 28.04
N ASP A 184 13.14 41.89 28.97
CA ASP A 184 12.93 40.47 28.71
C ASP A 184 11.48 40.20 28.26
N GLY A 185 10.51 40.89 28.85
CA GLY A 185 9.10 40.81 28.48
C GLY A 185 8.82 41.31 27.06
N LEU A 186 9.46 42.42 26.65
CA LEU A 186 9.34 42.97 25.29
C LEU A 186 10.02 42.07 24.25
N VAL A 187 11.21 41.55 24.56
CA VAL A 187 11.91 40.59 23.69
C VAL A 187 11.08 39.31 23.52
N ALA A 188 10.55 38.76 24.61
CA ALA A 188 9.70 37.57 24.55
C ALA A 188 8.40 37.81 23.75
N ALA A 189 7.79 39.00 23.88
CA ALA A 189 6.63 39.38 23.09
C ALA A 189 6.95 39.49 21.59
N ARG A 190 8.12 40.07 21.26
CA ARG A 190 8.61 40.20 19.88
C ARG A 190 8.94 38.84 19.26
N GLU A 191 9.64 37.97 19.99
CA GLU A 191 9.93 36.59 19.56
C GLU A 191 8.65 35.79 19.37
N LYS A 192 7.69 35.91 20.28
CA LYS A 192 6.39 35.23 20.16
C LYS A 192 5.62 35.70 18.92
N LEU A 193 5.68 37.01 18.60
CA LEU A 193 5.04 37.56 17.41
C LEU A 193 5.74 37.08 16.13
N SER A 194 7.08 37.07 16.09
CA SER A 194 7.83 36.68 14.90
C SER A 194 7.97 35.17 14.70
N PHE A 195 7.71 34.36 15.73
CA PHE A 195 7.93 32.91 15.73
C PHE A 195 7.31 32.19 14.54
N GLU A 196 6.02 32.40 14.27
CA GLU A 196 5.33 31.72 13.17
C GLU A 196 5.87 32.16 11.80
N THR A 197 6.12 33.46 11.63
CA THR A 197 6.70 34.03 10.40
C THR A 197 8.11 33.49 10.16
N GLU A 198 8.96 33.44 11.18
CA GLU A 198 10.32 32.88 11.09
C GLU A 198 10.30 31.38 10.81
N ARG A 199 9.38 30.63 11.43
CA ARG A 199 9.18 29.19 11.17
C ARG A 199 8.80 28.93 9.72
N VAL A 200 7.82 29.68 9.19
CA VAL A 200 7.37 29.53 7.80
C VAL A 200 8.46 29.99 6.82
N ARG A 201 9.14 31.11 7.09
CA ARG A 201 10.25 31.62 6.27
C ARG A 201 11.43 30.65 6.22
N ALA A 202 11.80 30.06 7.36
CA ALA A 202 12.84 29.04 7.41
C ALA A 202 12.44 27.78 6.63
N ALA A 203 11.15 27.42 6.62
CA ALA A 203 10.65 26.31 5.82
C ALA A 203 10.69 26.61 4.31
N VAL A 204 10.37 27.85 3.90
CA VAL A 204 10.53 28.29 2.50
C VAL A 204 12.01 28.28 2.10
N GLU A 205 12.91 28.84 2.89
CA GLU A 205 14.36 28.87 2.60
C GLU A 205 14.98 27.46 2.49
N LYS A 206 14.43 26.48 3.21
CA LYS A 206 14.82 25.07 3.07
C LYS A 206 14.40 24.48 1.72
N ILE A 207 13.26 24.92 1.18
CA ILE A 207 12.69 24.43 -0.09
C ILE A 207 13.16 25.24 -1.29
N GLU A 208 13.48 26.52 -1.12
CA GLU A 208 14.00 27.42 -2.14
C GLU A 208 15.06 28.33 -1.50
N PRO A 209 16.32 27.88 -1.43
CA PRO A 209 17.38 28.68 -0.84
C PRO A 209 17.61 29.95 -1.66
N SER A 210 17.51 31.11 -1.00
CA SER A 210 17.70 32.43 -1.60
C SER A 210 19.18 32.81 -1.71
N ASN A 211 20.04 32.24 -0.86
CA ASN A 211 21.47 32.54 -0.87
C ASN A 211 22.22 31.75 -1.95
N LEU A 212 23.09 32.45 -2.72
CA LEU A 212 23.86 31.88 -3.84
C LEU A 212 24.62 30.58 -3.47
N VAL A 213 25.24 30.54 -2.29
CA VAL A 213 26.01 29.39 -1.82
C VAL A 213 25.11 28.17 -1.55
N SER A 214 23.94 28.37 -0.95
CA SER A 214 22.99 27.30 -0.69
C SER A 214 22.28 26.83 -1.95
N SER A 215 21.94 27.73 -2.88
CA SER A 215 21.38 27.36 -4.18
C SER A 215 22.40 26.56 -4.99
N TRP A 216 23.67 26.95 -4.99
CA TRP A 216 24.75 26.19 -5.61
C TRP A 216 24.96 24.83 -4.96
N LYS A 217 25.00 24.77 -3.62
CA LYS A 217 25.13 23.51 -2.87
C LYS A 217 23.99 22.55 -3.22
N ARG A 218 22.76 23.04 -3.36
CA ARG A 218 21.61 22.23 -3.76
C ARG A 218 21.74 21.75 -5.20
N ALA A 219 22.07 22.64 -6.13
CA ALA A 219 22.32 22.27 -7.52
C ALA A 219 23.42 21.20 -7.65
N MET A 220 24.46 21.24 -6.79
CA MET A 220 25.46 20.18 -6.72
C MET A 220 24.94 18.85 -6.20
N MET A 221 24.05 18.86 -5.20
CA MET A 221 23.44 17.62 -4.69
C MET A 221 22.53 16.94 -5.71
N GLU A 222 22.00 17.69 -6.67
CA GLU A 222 21.17 17.17 -7.76
C GLU A 222 21.99 16.71 -8.99
N LEU A 223 23.33 16.85 -8.94
CA LEU A 223 24.19 16.35 -10.01
C LEU A 223 24.18 14.82 -10.04
N PRO A 224 24.35 14.22 -11.23
CA PRO A 224 24.45 12.77 -11.36
C PRO A 224 25.48 12.18 -10.39
N ILE A 225 25.17 11.01 -9.84
CA ILE A 225 25.95 10.28 -8.80
C ILE A 225 25.86 10.90 -7.40
N ILE A 226 25.98 12.23 -7.27
CA ILE A 226 25.90 12.91 -5.97
C ILE A 226 24.47 12.81 -5.39
N ASP A 227 23.47 12.82 -6.27
CA ASP A 227 22.04 12.61 -5.97
C ASP A 227 21.80 11.36 -5.10
N GLY A 228 22.57 10.29 -5.31
CA GLY A 228 22.44 9.03 -4.57
C GLY A 228 22.92 9.06 -3.11
N PHE A 229 23.70 10.07 -2.70
CA PHE A 229 24.31 10.11 -1.36
C PHE A 229 23.57 11.00 -0.36
N ASN A 230 22.82 12.02 -0.80
CA ASN A 230 22.03 12.87 0.09
C ASN A 230 21.07 13.83 -0.65
N SER A 231 20.38 13.39 -1.70
CA SER A 231 19.42 14.26 -2.38
C SER A 231 18.16 14.50 -1.55
N HIS A 232 17.60 15.69 -1.75
CA HIS A 232 16.26 16.01 -1.27
C HIS A 232 15.16 15.26 -2.04
N LEU A 233 15.45 14.81 -3.27
CA LEU A 233 14.60 13.92 -4.05
C LEU A 233 14.96 12.48 -3.68
N ARG A 234 14.00 11.74 -3.13
CA ARG A 234 14.25 10.35 -2.71
C ARG A 234 12.99 9.51 -2.82
N ILE A 235 13.19 8.23 -3.12
CA ILE A 235 12.12 7.23 -3.07
C ILE A 235 11.63 7.12 -1.63
N VAL A 236 10.32 7.30 -1.44
CA VAL A 236 9.65 7.06 -0.17
C VAL A 236 9.20 5.61 -0.20
N GLN A 237 9.75 4.77 0.69
CA GLN A 237 9.45 3.35 0.74
C GLN A 237 8.87 2.97 2.10
N ASP A 238 7.64 2.45 2.08
CA ASP A 238 6.99 1.82 3.22
C ASP A 238 7.15 0.30 3.10
N TRP A 239 7.57 -0.35 4.18
CA TRP A 239 7.82 -1.79 4.23
C TRP A 239 6.90 -2.46 5.25
N MET A 240 6.07 -3.40 4.80
CA MET A 240 5.03 -4.03 5.62
C MET A 240 5.26 -5.54 5.70
N PRO A 241 6.13 -6.02 6.62
CA PRO A 241 6.52 -7.43 6.67
C PRO A 241 5.39 -8.39 7.06
N LYS A 242 4.33 -7.88 7.70
CA LYS A 242 3.20 -8.69 8.17
C LYS A 242 2.06 -8.80 7.14
N LEU A 243 2.00 -7.88 6.19
CA LEU A 243 1.03 -7.91 5.10
C LEU A 243 1.76 -8.52 3.91
N LYS A 244 1.57 -9.81 3.71
CA LYS A 244 2.24 -10.53 2.64
C LYS A 244 1.38 -10.53 1.37
N GLN A 245 2.04 -10.75 0.25
CA GLN A 245 1.42 -10.99 -1.04
C GLN A 245 2.08 -12.21 -1.68
N THR A 246 1.28 -13.07 -2.29
CA THR A 246 1.78 -14.22 -3.05
C THR A 246 2.11 -13.75 -4.45
N LEU A 247 3.36 -13.90 -4.90
CA LEU A 247 3.76 -13.68 -6.29
C LEU A 247 4.33 -14.99 -6.81
N GLY A 248 3.64 -15.62 -7.78
CA GLY A 248 3.95 -16.97 -8.23
C GLY A 248 3.98 -17.96 -7.05
N MET A 249 5.12 -18.62 -6.83
CA MET A 249 5.30 -19.65 -5.80
C MET A 249 5.81 -19.10 -4.44
N ALA A 250 5.97 -17.78 -4.29
CA ALA A 250 6.59 -17.18 -3.11
C ALA A 250 5.65 -16.19 -2.41
N GLU A 251 5.60 -16.29 -1.08
CA GLU A 251 4.88 -15.34 -0.23
C GLU A 251 5.87 -14.26 0.28
N ILE A 252 5.79 -13.07 -0.29
CA ILE A 252 6.72 -11.97 0.01
C ILE A 252 6.07 -10.87 0.85
N ALA A 253 6.89 -10.11 1.58
CA ALA A 253 6.43 -8.90 2.24
C ALA A 253 5.98 -7.86 1.20
N ARG A 254 4.87 -7.16 1.48
CA ARG A 254 4.39 -6.08 0.64
C ARG A 254 5.32 -4.86 0.79
N PHE A 255 5.61 -4.24 -0.34
CA PHE A 255 6.37 -2.99 -0.44
C PHE A 255 5.45 -1.92 -1.02
N ASP A 256 5.69 -0.67 -0.65
CA ASP A 256 4.95 0.46 -1.19
C ASP A 256 5.87 1.66 -1.42
N ARG A 257 5.85 2.18 -2.64
CA ARG A 257 6.57 3.37 -3.07
C ARG A 257 5.66 4.45 -3.64
N CYS A 258 4.34 4.32 -3.48
CA CYS A 258 3.34 5.23 -4.05
C CYS A 258 3.56 6.67 -3.60
N ARG A 259 3.97 6.88 -2.34
CA ARG A 259 4.31 8.21 -1.78
C ARG A 259 5.56 8.85 -2.40
N SER A 260 6.28 8.14 -3.28
CA SER A 260 7.34 8.74 -4.07
C SER A 260 6.79 9.75 -5.07
N CYS A 261 5.61 9.50 -5.65
CA CYS A 261 4.91 10.45 -6.52
C CYS A 261 3.77 11.15 -5.77
N HIS A 262 3.01 10.42 -4.96
CA HIS A 262 1.87 10.94 -4.19
C HIS A 262 2.30 11.52 -2.84
N GLN A 263 3.20 12.49 -2.85
CA GLN A 263 3.84 13.03 -1.63
C GLN A 263 2.88 13.73 -0.65
N ASN A 264 1.70 14.15 -1.12
CA ASN A 264 0.73 14.88 -0.29
C ASN A 264 -0.42 14.00 0.22
N ILE A 265 -0.41 12.70 -0.11
CA ILE A 265 -1.55 11.82 0.11
C ILE A 265 -1.93 11.70 1.60
N ASP A 266 -0.95 11.78 2.49
CA ASP A 266 -1.10 11.64 3.94
C ASP A 266 -1.03 12.98 4.70
N LYS A 267 -0.94 14.11 4.00
CA LYS A 267 -0.85 15.44 4.63
C LYS A 267 -2.22 15.97 5.04
N THR A 268 -2.43 16.22 6.32
CA THR A 268 -3.69 16.81 6.83
C THR A 268 -3.59 18.30 7.12
N SER A 269 -4.71 19.00 6.95
CA SER A 269 -4.91 20.35 7.46
C SER A 269 -5.03 20.35 8.98
N GLY A 270 -4.90 21.53 9.61
CA GLY A 270 -5.02 21.68 11.07
C GLY A 270 -6.40 21.29 11.65
N ASN A 271 -7.42 21.18 10.80
CA ASN A 271 -8.79 20.78 11.18
C ASN A 271 -9.09 19.30 10.89
N GLY A 272 -8.09 18.47 10.54
CA GLY A 272 -8.25 17.03 10.27
C GLY A 272 -8.65 16.66 8.83
N GLY A 273 -9.12 17.63 8.03
CA GLY A 273 -9.42 17.44 6.60
C GLY A 273 -8.18 17.43 5.70
N PRO A 274 -8.34 17.14 4.39
CA PRO A 274 -7.22 17.07 3.45
C PRO A 274 -6.47 18.40 3.34
N ALA A 275 -5.13 18.38 3.41
CA ALA A 275 -4.32 19.60 3.24
C ALA A 275 -4.35 20.12 1.80
N PHE A 276 -4.39 19.20 0.83
CA PHE A 276 -4.44 19.49 -0.60
C PHE A 276 -5.70 18.84 -1.21
N PRO A 277 -6.89 19.46 -1.11
CA PRO A 277 -8.13 18.87 -1.61
C PRO A 277 -8.06 18.51 -3.10
N ALA A 278 -8.47 17.29 -3.44
CA ALA A 278 -8.49 16.83 -4.83
C ALA A 278 -9.46 17.67 -5.68
N GLY A 279 -9.06 17.98 -6.91
CA GLY A 279 -9.92 18.63 -7.89
C GLY A 279 -9.21 18.90 -9.21
N HIS A 280 -9.99 19.20 -10.24
CA HIS A 280 -9.48 19.62 -11.54
C HIS A 280 -9.41 21.15 -11.58
N PRO A 281 -8.21 21.75 -11.44
CA PRO A 281 -8.05 23.19 -11.60
C PRO A 281 -8.28 23.58 -13.06
N THR A 282 -8.76 24.81 -13.29
CA THR A 282 -8.88 25.36 -14.66
C THR A 282 -7.56 25.88 -15.22
N SER A 283 -6.53 25.98 -14.39
CA SER A 283 -5.20 26.45 -14.74
C SER A 283 -4.20 25.32 -14.64
N ASP A 284 -3.26 25.27 -15.58
CA ASP A 284 -2.20 24.25 -15.62
C ASP A 284 -1.01 24.60 -14.73
N ASP A 285 -1.01 25.79 -14.11
CA ASP A 285 0.07 26.27 -13.25
C ASP A 285 -0.21 26.08 -11.76
N ILE A 286 0.85 25.87 -10.99
CA ILE A 286 0.79 25.63 -9.54
C ILE A 286 0.12 26.81 -8.80
N ALA A 287 0.37 28.05 -9.23
CA ALA A 287 -0.25 29.22 -8.61
C ALA A 287 -1.78 29.21 -8.79
N GLY A 288 -2.27 28.79 -9.95
CA GLY A 288 -3.68 28.54 -10.20
C GLY A 288 -4.26 27.47 -9.28
N TRP A 289 -3.55 26.35 -9.08
CA TRP A 289 -4.00 25.27 -8.18
C TRP A 289 -4.17 25.76 -6.74
N VAL A 290 -3.18 26.49 -6.23
CA VAL A 290 -3.18 27.05 -4.87
C VAL A 290 -4.31 28.07 -4.70
N SER A 291 -4.50 28.97 -5.68
CA SER A 291 -5.56 29.99 -5.60
C SER A 291 -6.97 29.39 -5.63
N GLN A 292 -7.17 28.32 -6.40
CA GLN A 292 -8.45 27.61 -6.51
C GLN A 292 -8.67 26.58 -5.39
N LYS A 293 -7.63 26.24 -4.63
CA LYS A 293 -7.61 25.15 -3.64
C LYS A 293 -8.06 23.80 -4.23
N LYS A 294 -7.68 23.56 -5.49
CA LYS A 294 -7.97 22.33 -6.23
C LYS A 294 -6.65 21.77 -6.75
N PHE A 295 -6.32 20.57 -6.30
CA PHE A 295 -5.05 19.93 -6.65
C PHE A 295 -5.31 18.67 -7.49
N PRO A 296 -4.71 18.56 -8.68
CA PRO A 296 -4.85 17.37 -9.51
C PRO A 296 -4.07 16.20 -8.91
N GLN A 297 -4.41 14.98 -9.27
CA GLN A 297 -3.56 13.82 -8.96
C GLN A 297 -2.22 13.96 -9.71
N PRO A 298 -1.08 13.59 -9.11
CA PRO A 298 -0.89 12.93 -7.80
C PRO A 298 -0.66 13.89 -6.61
N TYR A 299 -0.89 15.20 -6.77
CA TYR A 299 -0.56 16.24 -5.78
C TYR A 299 -1.61 16.46 -4.71
N SER A 300 -2.73 15.75 -4.80
CA SER A 300 -3.83 15.84 -3.83
C SER A 300 -3.62 14.95 -2.61
N THR A 301 -4.31 15.31 -1.52
CA THR A 301 -4.42 14.53 -0.30
C THR A 301 -5.58 13.54 -0.40
N HIS A 302 -5.46 12.41 0.31
CA HIS A 302 -6.56 11.46 0.44
C HIS A 302 -7.84 12.15 0.96
N PRO A 303 -9.02 11.92 0.38
CA PRO A 303 -10.25 12.62 0.78
C PRO A 303 -10.65 12.33 2.24
N ASN A 304 -10.35 11.12 2.74
CA ASN A 304 -10.74 10.63 4.06
C ASN A 304 -9.53 10.31 4.96
N THR A 305 -8.71 11.31 5.30
CA THR A 305 -7.48 11.15 6.11
C THR A 305 -7.69 10.69 7.55
N ASP A 306 -8.89 10.87 8.11
CA ASP A 306 -9.19 10.41 9.47
C ASP A 306 -9.49 8.91 9.53
N LEU A 307 -9.96 8.34 8.40
CA LEU A 307 -10.20 6.91 8.24
C LEU A 307 -8.98 6.18 7.68
N TYR A 308 -8.18 6.87 6.87
CA TYR A 308 -7.02 6.32 6.16
C TYR A 308 -5.79 7.21 6.30
N CYS A 309 -4.60 6.63 6.16
CA CYS A 309 -3.32 7.32 6.11
C CYS A 309 -2.78 7.89 7.44
N THR A 310 -3.56 8.65 8.21
CA THR A 310 -3.05 9.31 9.44
C THR A 310 -2.66 8.30 10.51
N ALA A 311 -1.72 8.66 11.39
CA ALA A 311 -1.26 7.79 12.48
C ALA A 311 -2.38 7.39 13.47
N SER A 312 -3.39 8.25 13.64
CA SER A 312 -4.57 8.03 14.47
C SER A 312 -5.72 7.31 13.74
N SER A 313 -5.62 7.17 12.43
CA SER A 313 -6.64 6.43 11.67
C SER A 313 -6.61 4.94 12.01
N PRO A 314 -7.71 4.22 11.77
CA PRO A 314 -7.70 2.75 11.79
C PRO A 314 -6.73 2.14 10.77
N HIS A 315 -6.41 2.86 9.69
CA HIS A 315 -5.56 2.41 8.58
C HIS A 315 -4.36 3.35 8.33
N PRO A 316 -3.39 3.46 9.26
CA PRO A 316 -2.23 4.32 9.09
C PRO A 316 -1.30 3.81 7.97
N VAL A 317 -0.77 4.71 7.12
CA VAL A 317 0.11 4.32 5.99
C VAL A 317 1.29 3.48 6.48
N ALA A 318 1.88 3.85 7.62
CA ALA A 318 3.04 3.15 8.16
C ALA A 318 2.79 1.67 8.51
N LYS A 319 1.53 1.23 8.64
CA LYS A 319 1.18 -0.18 8.90
C LYS A 319 0.56 -0.89 7.70
N PHE A 320 -0.21 -0.17 6.87
CA PHE A 320 -1.01 -0.75 5.80
C PHE A 320 -0.47 -0.46 4.40
N GLY A 321 0.23 0.65 4.20
CA GLY A 321 0.58 1.16 2.88
C GLY A 321 -0.65 1.52 2.05
N CYS A 322 -0.42 1.87 0.79
CA CYS A 322 -1.43 2.14 -0.23
C CYS A 322 -1.81 0.85 -0.98
N THR A 323 -0.83 0.00 -1.31
CA THR A 323 -1.06 -1.17 -2.18
C THR A 323 -1.95 -2.24 -1.56
N ILE A 324 -2.12 -2.33 -0.23
CA ILE A 324 -3.06 -3.29 0.35
C ILE A 324 -4.53 -3.00 -0.06
N CYS A 325 -4.86 -1.71 -0.16
CA CYS A 325 -6.18 -1.21 -0.54
C CYS A 325 -6.31 -1.00 -2.04
N HIS A 326 -5.26 -0.53 -2.71
CA HIS A 326 -5.34 -0.20 -4.14
C HIS A 326 -4.84 -1.32 -5.06
N ASP A 327 -4.20 -2.35 -4.52
CA ASP A 327 -3.35 -3.28 -5.26
C ASP A 327 -2.23 -2.54 -6.02
N GLY A 328 -1.71 -3.11 -7.09
CA GLY A 328 -0.61 -2.55 -7.87
C GLY A 328 0.77 -3.07 -7.48
N GLN A 329 1.77 -2.64 -8.24
CA GLN A 329 3.16 -3.00 -8.03
C GLN A 329 3.84 -1.94 -7.16
N GLY A 330 3.86 -2.17 -5.85
CA GLY A 330 4.38 -1.20 -4.90
C GLY A 330 5.90 -0.96 -4.93
N SER A 331 6.67 -1.73 -5.71
CA SER A 331 8.08 -1.41 -5.99
C SER A 331 8.24 -0.46 -7.19
N GLY A 332 7.19 -0.26 -7.98
CA GLY A 332 7.18 0.56 -9.18
C GLY A 332 7.42 2.05 -8.86
N THR A 333 8.20 2.70 -9.72
CA THR A 333 8.55 4.13 -9.60
C THR A 333 8.27 4.92 -10.89
N SER A 334 7.54 4.30 -11.82
CA SER A 334 6.99 4.92 -13.03
C SER A 334 5.49 4.72 -13.07
N PHE A 335 4.78 5.50 -13.89
CA PHE A 335 3.32 5.40 -13.99
C PHE A 335 2.88 4.00 -14.41
N GLY A 336 3.52 3.43 -15.44
CA GLY A 336 3.24 2.08 -15.94
C GLY A 336 3.62 0.98 -14.95
N ASN A 337 4.84 1.01 -14.38
CA ASN A 337 5.32 -0.06 -13.50
C ASN A 337 4.68 -0.04 -12.10
N ALA A 338 3.92 0.99 -11.75
CA ALA A 338 3.08 0.98 -10.54
C ALA A 338 1.76 0.22 -10.76
N GLU A 339 1.47 -0.17 -12.01
CA GLU A 339 0.28 -0.92 -12.44
C GLU A 339 -1.03 -0.17 -12.23
N HIS A 340 -1.06 1.12 -12.55
CA HIS A 340 -2.31 1.87 -12.59
C HIS A 340 -3.26 1.25 -13.63
N THR A 341 -4.50 0.96 -13.25
CA THR A 341 -5.47 0.40 -14.19
C THR A 341 -6.52 1.45 -14.59
N PRO A 342 -6.74 1.69 -15.89
CA PRO A 342 -7.78 2.60 -16.35
C PRO A 342 -9.18 2.01 -16.12
N ASN A 343 -10.19 2.88 -15.99
CA ASN A 343 -11.58 2.42 -15.87
C ASN A 343 -12.13 1.84 -17.18
N ASP A 344 -11.64 2.31 -18.33
CA ASP A 344 -12.12 1.91 -19.64
C ASP A 344 -11.03 1.98 -20.72
N PRO A 345 -11.27 1.38 -21.91
CA PRO A 345 -10.30 1.36 -22.99
C PRO A 345 -9.94 2.74 -23.59
N GLN A 346 -10.81 3.75 -23.48
CA GLN A 346 -10.51 5.09 -23.98
C GLN A 346 -9.46 5.76 -23.08
N ILE A 347 -9.65 5.72 -21.76
CA ILE A 347 -8.65 6.20 -20.80
C ILE A 347 -7.33 5.44 -20.98
N SER A 348 -7.39 4.12 -21.22
CA SER A 348 -6.19 3.34 -21.52
C SER A 348 -5.41 3.87 -22.71
N HIS A 349 -6.09 4.31 -23.78
CA HIS A 349 -5.45 4.87 -24.96
C HIS A 349 -4.88 6.27 -24.70
N GLU A 350 -5.59 7.10 -23.94
CA GLU A 350 -5.12 8.42 -23.51
C GLU A 350 -3.85 8.29 -22.66
N TRP A 351 -3.85 7.40 -21.66
CA TRP A 351 -2.69 7.14 -20.80
C TRP A 351 -1.52 6.53 -21.55
N HIS A 352 -1.77 5.75 -22.61
CA HIS A 352 -0.70 5.25 -23.48
C HIS A 352 0.05 6.40 -24.15
N GLY A 353 -0.66 7.42 -24.63
CA GLY A 353 -0.07 8.60 -25.26
C GLY A 353 0.62 9.55 -24.27
N GLU A 354 -0.04 9.84 -23.14
CA GLU A 354 0.45 10.85 -22.18
C GLU A 354 1.53 10.31 -21.23
N TYR A 355 1.34 9.11 -20.72
CA TYR A 355 2.19 8.51 -19.67
C TYR A 355 2.97 7.29 -20.14
N GLY A 356 2.87 6.92 -21.43
CA GLY A 356 3.51 5.70 -21.95
C GLY A 356 2.93 4.42 -21.34
N PHE A 357 1.69 4.47 -20.84
CA PHE A 357 1.05 3.34 -20.16
C PHE A 357 1.01 2.07 -21.04
N HIS A 358 1.32 0.93 -20.45
CA HIS A 358 1.15 -0.39 -21.07
C HIS A 358 0.70 -1.41 -20.02
N PRO A 359 -0.22 -2.33 -20.34
CA PRO A 359 -0.59 -3.40 -19.41
C PRO A 359 0.58 -4.37 -19.22
N ASN A 360 0.94 -4.64 -17.97
CA ASN A 360 1.96 -5.63 -17.65
C ASN A 360 1.31 -6.99 -17.37
N HIS A 361 1.40 -7.90 -18.33
CA HIS A 361 0.84 -9.24 -18.17
C HIS A 361 1.61 -10.12 -17.18
N PHE A 362 2.79 -9.69 -16.69
CA PHE A 362 3.57 -10.43 -15.71
C PHE A 362 3.20 -10.09 -14.26
N TRP A 363 2.39 -9.05 -14.03
CA TRP A 363 1.99 -8.66 -12.69
C TRP A 363 0.57 -9.13 -12.37
N GLU A 364 0.46 -10.03 -11.38
CA GLU A 364 -0.80 -10.71 -11.02
C GLU A 364 -1.83 -9.79 -10.35
N TYR A 365 -1.39 -8.68 -9.74
CA TYR A 365 -2.24 -7.79 -8.94
C TYR A 365 -2.13 -6.33 -9.40
N PRO A 366 -2.56 -5.99 -10.63
CA PRO A 366 -2.60 -4.59 -11.03
C PRO A 366 -3.53 -3.79 -10.11
N MET A 367 -3.36 -2.46 -10.04
CA MET A 367 -4.21 -1.64 -9.19
C MET A 367 -5.67 -1.82 -9.59
N GLN A 368 -6.59 -1.84 -8.64
CA GLN A 368 -8.00 -1.86 -9.00
C GLN A 368 -8.36 -0.55 -9.72
N PRO A 369 -9.12 -0.60 -10.83
CA PRO A 369 -9.75 0.59 -11.40
C PRO A 369 -10.50 1.35 -10.30
N SER A 370 -10.59 2.67 -10.39
CA SER A 370 -11.14 3.50 -9.31
C SER A 370 -12.56 3.09 -8.92
N ARG A 371 -13.37 2.64 -9.90
CA ARG A 371 -14.73 2.12 -9.67
C ARG A 371 -14.79 0.85 -8.82
N PHE A 372 -13.71 0.09 -8.74
CA PHE A 372 -13.58 -1.14 -7.96
C PHE A 372 -12.66 -1.00 -6.75
N ALA A 373 -12.18 0.21 -6.43
CA ALA A 373 -11.26 0.42 -5.32
C ALA A 373 -11.81 -0.11 -3.98
N GLU A 374 -13.12 0.00 -3.75
CA GLU A 374 -13.77 -0.49 -2.54
C GLU A 374 -13.76 -2.02 -2.41
N SER A 375 -13.64 -2.76 -3.53
CA SER A 375 -13.68 -4.24 -3.54
C SER A 375 -12.62 -4.87 -2.65
N THR A 376 -11.50 -4.18 -2.43
CA THR A 376 -10.40 -4.66 -1.59
C THR A 376 -10.69 -4.54 -0.10
N CYS A 377 -11.69 -3.77 0.32
CA CYS A 377 -12.07 -3.65 1.73
C CYS A 377 -12.46 -5.01 2.31
N ILE A 378 -13.03 -5.91 1.49
CA ILE A 378 -13.44 -7.26 1.92
C ILE A 378 -12.26 -8.18 2.26
N LYS A 379 -11.03 -7.82 1.90
CA LYS A 379 -9.81 -8.57 2.26
C LYS A 379 -9.68 -8.72 3.78
N CYS A 380 -10.22 -7.76 4.54
CA CYS A 380 -10.21 -7.74 6.00
C CYS A 380 -11.62 -7.63 6.62
N HIS A 381 -12.55 -6.92 5.95
CA HIS A 381 -13.90 -6.63 6.45
C HIS A 381 -14.94 -7.60 5.86
N HIS A 382 -14.90 -8.86 6.30
CA HIS A 382 -15.74 -9.92 5.73
C HIS A 382 -17.24 -9.78 6.04
N SER A 383 -17.61 -9.14 7.15
CA SER A 383 -19.01 -8.93 7.51
C SER A 383 -19.65 -7.74 6.80
N VAL A 384 -18.83 -6.80 6.27
CA VAL A 384 -19.19 -5.63 5.45
C VAL A 384 -20.19 -4.64 6.09
N THR A 385 -20.87 -5.02 7.18
CA THR A 385 -21.87 -4.21 7.90
C THR A 385 -21.33 -2.88 8.40
N GLU A 386 -20.11 -2.92 8.95
CA GLU A 386 -19.37 -1.78 9.46
C GLU A 386 -18.89 -0.83 8.36
N LEU A 387 -18.84 -1.32 7.11
CA LEU A 387 -18.51 -0.52 5.94
C LEU A 387 -19.71 0.23 5.37
N GLY A 388 -20.92 -0.28 5.61
CA GLY A 388 -22.18 0.36 5.23
C GLY A 388 -22.69 1.38 6.24
N VAL A 389 -22.57 1.08 7.54
CA VAL A 389 -23.13 1.93 8.60
C VAL A 389 -22.13 2.08 9.75
N ASN A 390 -21.33 3.15 9.74
CA ASN A 390 -20.41 3.49 10.82
C ASN A 390 -20.82 4.79 11.54
N PRO A 391 -20.97 4.81 12.88
CA PRO A 391 -21.34 6.02 13.62
C PRO A 391 -20.34 7.18 13.52
N LYS A 392 -19.05 6.87 13.30
CA LYS A 392 -17.97 7.87 13.23
C LYS A 392 -17.64 8.26 11.81
N PHE A 393 -17.70 7.30 10.87
CA PHE A 393 -17.18 7.49 9.51
C PHE A 393 -18.24 7.41 8.41
N GLY A 394 -19.51 7.13 8.74
CA GLY A 394 -20.57 6.92 7.75
C GLY A 394 -20.37 5.63 6.94
N ALA A 395 -20.90 5.60 5.72
CA ALA A 395 -20.66 4.51 4.77
C ALA A 395 -19.26 4.66 4.16
N SER A 396 -18.31 3.84 4.61
CA SER A 396 -16.92 3.91 4.16
C SER A 396 -16.63 3.14 2.88
N ALA A 397 -17.45 2.15 2.54
CA ALA A 397 -17.37 1.40 1.27
C ALA A 397 -18.79 0.98 0.79
N PRO A 398 -19.61 1.95 0.36
CA PRO A 398 -21.01 1.70 0.00
C PRO A 398 -21.21 0.76 -1.19
N LYS A 399 -20.32 0.77 -2.21
CA LYS A 399 -20.46 -0.08 -3.42
C LYS A 399 -20.32 -1.55 -3.06
N VAL A 400 -19.33 -1.87 -2.22
CA VAL A 400 -19.13 -3.24 -1.73
C VAL A 400 -20.22 -3.68 -0.78
N PHE A 401 -20.62 -2.79 0.14
CA PHE A 401 -21.74 -3.08 1.04
C PHE A 401 -23.01 -3.37 0.26
N GLN A 402 -23.27 -2.64 -0.81
CA GLN A 402 -24.43 -2.89 -1.68
C GLN A 402 -24.31 -4.23 -2.42
N GLY A 403 -23.15 -4.55 -3.00
CA GLY A 403 -22.91 -5.87 -3.59
C GLY A 403 -23.16 -7.01 -2.59
N TYR A 404 -22.74 -6.83 -1.34
CA TYR A 404 -23.01 -7.76 -0.24
C TYR A 404 -24.52 -7.85 0.08
N GLN A 405 -25.24 -6.73 0.14
CA GLN A 405 -26.69 -6.71 0.35
C GLN A 405 -27.47 -7.37 -0.78
N LEU A 406 -27.04 -7.23 -2.04
CA LEU A 406 -27.68 -7.90 -3.17
C LEU A 406 -27.59 -9.42 -3.02
N ILE A 407 -26.43 -9.95 -2.63
CA ILE A 407 -26.25 -11.38 -2.32
C ILE A 407 -27.18 -11.82 -1.19
N GLN A 408 -27.38 -10.95 -0.18
CA GLN A 408 -28.31 -11.23 0.91
C GLN A 408 -29.79 -11.20 0.45
N LYS A 409 -30.18 -10.19 -0.32
CA LYS A 409 -31.54 -9.94 -0.81
C LYS A 409 -32.01 -11.03 -1.76
N TYR A 410 -31.17 -11.43 -2.70
CA TYR A 410 -31.45 -12.56 -3.60
C TYR A 410 -31.28 -13.92 -2.93
N GLY A 411 -30.82 -13.96 -1.67
CA GLY A 411 -30.77 -15.17 -0.86
C GLY A 411 -29.80 -16.22 -1.41
N CYS A 412 -28.74 -15.81 -2.10
CA CYS A 412 -27.81 -16.73 -2.78
C CYS A 412 -27.22 -17.77 -1.81
N TYR A 413 -26.89 -17.36 -0.58
CA TYR A 413 -26.40 -18.20 0.52
C TYR A 413 -27.43 -19.22 1.04
N GLY A 414 -28.72 -19.04 0.74
CA GLY A 414 -29.78 -20.00 1.07
C GLY A 414 -29.59 -21.31 0.32
N CYS A 415 -29.23 -21.21 -0.96
CA CYS A 415 -29.03 -22.35 -1.87
C CYS A 415 -27.57 -22.69 -2.13
N HIS A 416 -26.64 -21.73 -2.06
CA HIS A 416 -25.21 -21.93 -2.31
C HIS A 416 -24.40 -21.88 -1.02
N GLU A 417 -23.30 -22.63 -0.98
CA GLU A 417 -22.24 -22.44 0.02
C GLU A 417 -21.23 -21.42 -0.50
N MET A 418 -20.98 -20.36 0.26
CA MET A 418 -20.14 -19.22 -0.12
C MET A 418 -19.16 -18.95 1.01
N TYR A 419 -17.88 -18.74 0.69
CA TYR A 419 -16.87 -18.44 1.70
C TYR A 419 -17.13 -17.04 2.31
N GLY A 420 -17.03 -16.92 3.62
CA GLY A 420 -17.24 -15.66 4.35
C GLY A 420 -18.70 -15.23 4.53
N PHE A 421 -19.68 -16.03 4.07
CA PHE A 421 -21.11 -15.73 4.25
C PHE A 421 -21.75 -16.68 5.28
N ASP A 422 -22.11 -16.13 6.43
CA ASP A 422 -23.01 -16.76 7.40
C ASP A 422 -24.38 -16.10 7.26
N GLY A 423 -25.47 -16.88 7.16
CA GLY A 423 -26.84 -16.39 7.01
C GLY A 423 -27.41 -15.72 8.27
N GLY A 424 -26.54 -15.16 9.12
CA GLY A 424 -26.86 -14.64 10.44
C GLY A 424 -27.18 -15.75 11.45
N VAL A 425 -28.01 -15.44 12.46
CA VAL A 425 -28.42 -16.42 13.48
C VAL A 425 -29.22 -17.54 12.82
N SER A 426 -28.63 -18.73 12.72
CA SER A 426 -29.28 -19.88 12.10
C SER A 426 -30.52 -20.30 12.89
N ILE A 427 -31.71 -20.03 12.33
CA ILE A 427 -33.01 -20.50 12.87
C ILE A 427 -33.22 -22.01 12.59
N GLY A 428 -32.31 -22.65 11.84
CA GLY A 428 -32.35 -24.08 11.51
C GLY A 428 -31.03 -24.82 11.74
N PRO A 429 -30.98 -26.15 11.48
CA PRO A 429 -29.75 -26.93 11.49
C PRO A 429 -28.73 -26.27 10.57
N ASP A 430 -27.46 -26.19 10.99
CA ASP A 430 -26.38 -25.78 10.10
C ASP A 430 -26.42 -26.65 8.84
N MET A 431 -26.29 -26.04 7.67
CA MET A 431 -26.31 -26.70 6.36
C MET A 431 -24.97 -26.52 5.63
N ARG A 432 -23.99 -25.88 6.28
CA ARG A 432 -22.63 -25.70 5.76
C ARG A 432 -21.91 -27.04 5.76
N LEU A 433 -21.13 -27.28 4.73
CA LEU A 433 -20.43 -28.54 4.52
C LEU A 433 -19.04 -28.50 5.11
N GLU A 434 -18.46 -27.29 5.23
CA GLU A 434 -17.11 -27.03 5.72
C GLU A 434 -17.07 -25.81 6.68
N PRO A 435 -16.17 -25.81 7.68
CA PRO A 435 -15.99 -24.67 8.58
C PRO A 435 -15.49 -23.43 7.84
N GLN A 436 -16.02 -22.25 8.18
CA GLN A 436 -15.65 -20.98 7.53
C GLN A 436 -14.38 -20.34 8.12
N THR A 437 -14.01 -20.74 9.34
CA THR A 437 -12.82 -20.24 10.04
C THR A 437 -12.06 -21.38 10.71
N GLU A 438 -10.76 -21.21 10.92
CA GLU A 438 -9.92 -22.18 11.64
C GLU A 438 -10.38 -22.38 13.10
N ALA A 439 -10.89 -21.31 13.73
CA ALA A 439 -11.50 -21.36 15.06
C ALA A 439 -12.79 -22.19 15.07
N GLU A 440 -13.61 -22.10 14.02
CA GLU A 440 -14.79 -22.94 13.83
C GLU A 440 -14.43 -24.40 13.54
N ALA A 441 -13.41 -24.63 12.70
CA ALA A 441 -12.89 -25.97 12.45
C ALA A 441 -12.41 -26.64 13.74
N THR A 442 -11.66 -25.90 14.56
CA THR A 442 -11.17 -26.36 15.87
C THR A 442 -12.32 -26.64 16.84
N ARG A 443 -13.34 -25.78 16.87
CA ARG A 443 -14.55 -25.96 17.69
C ARG A 443 -15.36 -27.20 17.29
N ILE A 444 -15.54 -27.43 15.98
CA ILE A 444 -16.20 -28.62 15.44
C ILE A 444 -15.39 -29.89 15.76
N ALA A 445 -14.05 -29.84 15.65
CA ALA A 445 -13.19 -30.96 15.99
C ALA A 445 -13.18 -31.28 17.50
N ALA A 446 -13.36 -30.27 18.37
CA ALA A 446 -13.32 -30.41 19.81
C ALA A 446 -14.64 -30.91 20.44
N ASP A 447 -15.77 -30.75 19.76
CA ASP A 447 -17.10 -31.16 20.24
C ASP A 447 -17.75 -32.16 19.26
N PRO A 448 -17.83 -33.46 19.58
CA PRO A 448 -18.43 -34.49 18.73
C PRO A 448 -19.93 -34.27 18.44
N THR A 449 -20.59 -33.37 19.18
CA THR A 449 -22.00 -33.01 18.99
C THR A 449 -22.20 -31.81 18.07
N GLN A 450 -21.15 -31.00 17.84
CA GLN A 450 -21.09 -29.95 16.83
C GLN A 450 -20.73 -30.58 15.49
N VAL A 451 -21.72 -31.13 14.78
CA VAL A 451 -21.50 -31.72 13.46
C VAL A 451 -21.64 -30.63 12.41
N ALA A 452 -20.62 -30.43 11.57
CA ALA A 452 -20.76 -29.69 10.30
C ALA A 452 -22.03 -30.20 9.61
N GLY A 453 -23.01 -29.32 9.44
CA GLY A 453 -24.40 -29.61 9.12
C GLY A 453 -24.61 -30.87 8.27
N LYS A 454 -25.31 -31.91 8.73
CA LYS A 454 -25.42 -33.23 8.03
C LYS A 454 -26.05 -33.18 6.62
N LEU A 455 -26.59 -32.04 6.22
CA LEU A 455 -27.35 -31.86 5.01
C LEU A 455 -26.60 -30.94 4.03
N ARG A 456 -26.74 -31.23 2.73
CA ARG A 456 -26.12 -30.46 1.65
C ARG A 456 -27.03 -29.30 1.22
N LYS A 457 -26.44 -28.13 0.97
CA LYS A 457 -27.11 -27.03 0.25
C LYS A 457 -27.60 -27.49 -1.13
N VAL A 458 -28.69 -26.89 -1.63
CA VAL A 458 -29.33 -27.36 -2.87
C VAL A 458 -28.45 -27.08 -4.08
N GLY A 459 -27.91 -25.86 -4.16
CA GLY A 459 -26.96 -25.40 -5.17
C GLY A 459 -25.55 -25.97 -4.97
N PRO A 460 -24.70 -25.87 -6.00
CA PRO A 460 -23.29 -26.22 -5.88
C PRO A 460 -22.55 -25.21 -4.98
N SER A 461 -21.48 -25.68 -4.34
CA SER A 461 -20.55 -24.82 -3.62
C SER A 461 -19.91 -23.79 -4.58
N LEU A 462 -19.94 -22.54 -4.14
CA LEU A 462 -19.28 -21.38 -4.75
C LEU A 462 -18.01 -20.99 -3.98
N ARG A 463 -17.63 -21.77 -2.95
CA ARG A 463 -16.43 -21.53 -2.11
C ARG A 463 -15.16 -21.31 -2.92
N HIS A 464 -15.01 -22.06 -4.02
CA HIS A 464 -13.81 -22.04 -4.88
C HIS A 464 -14.15 -21.62 -6.31
N ILE A 465 -15.20 -20.82 -6.50
CA ILE A 465 -15.75 -20.52 -7.83
C ILE A 465 -14.74 -19.88 -8.80
N ALA A 466 -13.79 -19.10 -8.28
CA ALA A 466 -12.76 -18.44 -9.09
C ALA A 466 -11.82 -19.43 -9.81
N THR A 467 -11.66 -20.65 -9.28
CA THR A 467 -10.84 -21.70 -9.92
C THR A 467 -11.55 -22.40 -11.08
N LYS A 468 -12.87 -22.21 -11.20
CA LYS A 468 -13.72 -22.98 -12.10
C LYS A 468 -14.09 -22.24 -13.38
N THR A 469 -14.38 -20.95 -13.28
CA THR A 469 -15.10 -20.21 -14.33
C THR A 469 -14.74 -18.73 -14.33
N THR A 470 -15.09 -18.02 -15.40
CA THR A 470 -14.86 -16.58 -15.56
C THR A 470 -15.96 -15.71 -14.94
N GLU A 471 -15.65 -14.43 -14.72
CA GLU A 471 -16.61 -13.38 -14.36
C GLU A 471 -17.78 -13.29 -15.35
N SER A 472 -17.48 -13.28 -16.65
CA SER A 472 -18.47 -13.20 -17.71
C SER A 472 -19.46 -14.37 -17.68
N PHE A 473 -18.99 -15.59 -17.40
CA PHE A 473 -19.90 -16.72 -17.22
C PHE A 473 -20.74 -16.59 -15.95
N ILE A 474 -20.21 -16.05 -14.84
CA ILE A 474 -21.00 -15.85 -13.62
C ILE A 474 -22.15 -14.88 -13.90
N GLN A 475 -21.89 -13.76 -14.57
CA GLN A 475 -22.93 -12.81 -15.00
C GLN A 475 -23.92 -13.52 -15.93
N TYR A 476 -23.41 -14.25 -16.93
CA TYR A 476 -24.24 -14.94 -17.91
C TYR A 476 -25.14 -16.01 -17.28
N TRP A 477 -24.61 -16.81 -16.37
CA TRP A 477 -25.35 -17.85 -15.68
C TRP A 477 -26.38 -17.25 -14.72
N THR A 478 -26.04 -16.14 -14.05
CA THR A 478 -26.91 -15.51 -13.04
C THR A 478 -28.08 -14.77 -13.68
N GLU A 479 -27.89 -14.17 -14.86
CA GLU A 479 -28.94 -13.42 -15.56
C GLU A 479 -30.11 -14.33 -15.95
N ILE A 480 -29.86 -15.41 -16.71
CA ILE A 480 -30.88 -16.37 -17.16
C ILE A 480 -30.30 -17.80 -17.12
N PRO A 481 -30.30 -18.49 -15.97
CA PRO A 481 -29.68 -19.82 -15.83
C PRO A 481 -30.20 -20.86 -16.85
N GLN A 482 -31.49 -20.79 -17.17
CA GLN A 482 -32.20 -21.74 -18.04
C GLN A 482 -31.69 -21.70 -19.49
N ARG A 483 -31.06 -20.60 -19.92
CA ARG A 483 -30.53 -20.47 -21.29
C ARG A 483 -29.34 -21.38 -21.54
N PHE A 484 -28.51 -21.57 -20.54
CA PHE A 484 -27.38 -22.50 -20.60
C PHE A 484 -27.80 -23.90 -20.18
N ARG A 485 -28.69 -24.01 -19.19
CA ARG A 485 -29.19 -25.31 -18.70
C ARG A 485 -30.69 -25.27 -18.46
N PRO A 486 -31.53 -25.75 -19.42
CA PRO A 486 -32.98 -25.74 -19.27
C PRO A 486 -33.51 -26.50 -18.04
N SER A 487 -32.80 -27.54 -17.59
CA SER A 487 -33.15 -28.36 -16.42
C SER A 487 -32.61 -27.83 -15.08
N THR A 488 -32.05 -26.62 -15.04
CA THR A 488 -31.49 -26.05 -13.81
C THR A 488 -32.59 -25.75 -12.78
N LYS A 489 -32.24 -25.91 -11.49
CA LYS A 489 -33.10 -25.53 -10.37
C LYS A 489 -32.81 -24.12 -9.84
N MET A 490 -31.82 -23.44 -10.42
CA MET A 490 -31.54 -22.04 -10.08
C MET A 490 -32.67 -21.17 -10.65
N PRO A 491 -33.40 -20.41 -9.83
CA PRO A 491 -34.45 -19.52 -10.32
C PRO A 491 -33.84 -18.39 -11.16
N GLN A 492 -34.62 -17.88 -12.10
CA GLN A 492 -34.28 -16.67 -12.84
C GLN A 492 -34.69 -15.46 -12.00
N PHE A 493 -33.71 -14.63 -11.62
CA PHE A 493 -33.96 -13.42 -10.83
C PHE A 493 -33.95 -12.14 -11.68
N PHE A 494 -33.29 -12.18 -12.84
CA PHE A 494 -33.06 -11.05 -13.73
C PHE A 494 -33.76 -11.24 -15.08
N ALA A 495 -33.77 -10.21 -15.91
CA ALA A 495 -34.42 -10.22 -17.23
C ALA A 495 -35.91 -10.58 -17.16
N LEU A 496 -36.60 -10.14 -16.09
CA LEU A 496 -38.03 -10.33 -15.87
C LEU A 496 -38.84 -9.06 -16.20
N SER A 497 -38.39 -8.28 -17.16
CA SER A 497 -38.91 -6.93 -17.46
C SER A 497 -40.07 -6.89 -18.47
N GLU A 498 -40.59 -8.02 -18.94
CA GLU A 498 -41.65 -8.09 -19.96
C GLU A 498 -42.97 -7.39 -19.57
N HIS A 499 -43.22 -7.24 -18.27
CA HIS A 499 -44.42 -6.60 -17.73
C HIS A 499 -44.27 -5.09 -17.50
N LEU A 500 -43.07 -4.54 -17.73
CA LEU A 500 -42.75 -3.13 -17.53
C LEU A 500 -43.00 -2.31 -18.80
N SER A 501 -43.12 -0.99 -18.65
CA SER A 501 -43.12 -0.09 -19.81
C SER A 501 -41.78 -0.14 -20.54
N GLU A 502 -41.72 0.30 -21.80
CA GLU A 502 -40.46 0.28 -22.57
C GLU A 502 -39.34 1.08 -21.89
N ALA A 503 -39.68 2.24 -21.31
CA ALA A 503 -38.74 3.07 -20.57
C ALA A 503 -38.27 2.38 -19.27
N ASP A 504 -39.20 1.80 -18.50
CA ASP A 504 -38.89 1.11 -17.25
C ASP A 504 -38.10 -0.18 -17.50
N ALA A 505 -38.38 -0.89 -18.58
CA ALA A 505 -37.66 -2.09 -18.99
C ALA A 505 -36.23 -1.77 -19.45
N ALA A 506 -36.04 -0.67 -20.17
CA ALA A 506 -34.70 -0.19 -20.55
C ALA A 506 -33.89 0.20 -19.30
N HIS A 507 -34.49 0.98 -18.41
CA HIS A 507 -33.88 1.38 -17.15
C HIS A 507 -33.53 0.17 -16.27
N THR A 508 -34.46 -0.78 -16.14
CA THR A 508 -34.25 -2.02 -15.37
C THR A 508 -33.06 -2.82 -15.92
N LYS A 509 -32.93 -2.97 -17.25
CA LYS A 509 -31.80 -3.68 -17.86
C LYS A 509 -30.44 -3.05 -17.53
N GLU A 510 -30.37 -1.72 -17.48
CA GLU A 510 -29.15 -1.00 -17.09
C GLU A 510 -28.79 -1.28 -15.62
N PHE A 511 -29.77 -1.34 -14.71
CA PHE A 511 -29.51 -1.71 -13.31
C PHE A 511 -29.15 -3.17 -13.13
N GLU A 512 -29.87 -4.08 -13.78
CA GLU A 512 -29.61 -5.52 -13.69
C GLU A 512 -28.18 -5.83 -14.12
N ALA A 513 -27.65 -5.13 -15.12
CA ALA A 513 -26.25 -5.22 -15.52
C ALA A 513 -25.27 -4.85 -14.39
N ALA A 514 -25.52 -3.76 -13.67
CA ALA A 514 -24.72 -3.35 -12.53
C ALA A 514 -24.80 -4.36 -11.37
N GLU A 515 -26.00 -4.90 -11.09
CA GLU A 515 -26.21 -5.94 -10.07
C GLU A 515 -25.44 -7.23 -10.41
N LEU A 516 -25.51 -7.68 -11.66
CA LEU A 516 -24.81 -8.88 -12.14
C LEU A 516 -23.29 -8.73 -12.03
N ALA A 517 -22.76 -7.57 -12.43
CA ALA A 517 -21.34 -7.27 -12.27
C ALA A 517 -20.93 -7.29 -10.79
N GLY A 518 -21.70 -6.62 -9.93
CA GLY A 518 -21.47 -6.61 -8.48
C GLY A 518 -21.45 -8.02 -7.87
N ILE A 519 -22.44 -8.86 -8.18
CA ILE A 519 -22.51 -10.25 -7.72
C ILE A 519 -21.26 -11.04 -8.18
N SER A 520 -20.89 -10.92 -9.45
CA SER A 520 -19.73 -11.63 -9.99
C SER A 520 -18.41 -11.23 -9.32
N LYS A 521 -18.22 -9.93 -9.03
CA LYS A 521 -17.04 -9.43 -8.32
C LYS A 521 -16.97 -9.91 -6.88
N VAL A 522 -18.08 -9.89 -6.14
CA VAL A 522 -18.09 -10.38 -4.77
C VAL A 522 -17.83 -11.89 -4.73
N LEU A 523 -18.42 -12.67 -5.64
CA LEU A 523 -18.18 -14.12 -5.70
C LEU A 523 -16.72 -14.46 -6.01
N LEU A 524 -16.07 -13.73 -6.92
CA LEU A 524 -14.66 -13.94 -7.23
C LEU A 524 -13.74 -13.44 -6.11
N GLY A 525 -14.02 -12.27 -5.54
CA GLY A 525 -13.22 -11.68 -4.46
C GLY A 525 -13.32 -12.42 -3.12
N THR A 526 -14.41 -13.17 -2.90
CA THR A 526 -14.59 -14.04 -1.73
C THR A 526 -14.19 -15.48 -1.98
N SER A 527 -13.83 -15.87 -3.20
CA SER A 527 -13.45 -17.24 -3.51
C SER A 527 -12.16 -17.63 -2.79
N GLU A 528 -12.18 -18.78 -2.11
CA GLU A 528 -10.99 -19.35 -1.50
C GLU A 528 -10.15 -20.07 -2.56
N PRO A 529 -8.82 -19.87 -2.56
CA PRO A 529 -7.93 -20.60 -3.47
C PRO A 529 -7.98 -22.11 -3.20
N MET A 530 -7.62 -22.90 -4.21
CA MET A 530 -7.60 -24.36 -4.13
C MET A 530 -6.41 -24.91 -4.90
N ASP A 531 -5.74 -25.88 -4.29
CA ASP A 531 -4.73 -26.69 -4.98
C ASP A 531 -5.43 -27.66 -5.94
N LEU A 532 -5.27 -27.41 -7.24
CA LEU A 532 -5.74 -28.27 -8.30
C LEU A 532 -4.75 -29.42 -8.53
N LEU A 533 -5.28 -30.58 -8.91
CA LEU A 533 -4.51 -31.70 -9.41
C LEU A 533 -4.21 -31.50 -10.89
N SER A 534 -3.07 -32.00 -11.35
CA SER A 534 -2.71 -32.11 -12.75
C SER A 534 -2.28 -33.55 -13.10
N PRO A 535 -2.38 -33.96 -14.37
CA PRO A 535 -1.74 -35.20 -14.84
C PRO A 535 -0.22 -35.15 -14.64
N LYS A 536 0.45 -36.31 -14.74
CA LYS A 536 1.92 -36.34 -14.75
C LYS A 536 2.46 -35.54 -15.95
N ASP A 537 3.58 -34.84 -15.77
CA ASP A 537 4.17 -33.92 -16.76
C ASP A 537 4.42 -34.53 -18.15
N ASP A 538 4.63 -35.85 -18.24
CA ASP A 538 4.89 -36.58 -19.48
C ASP A 538 3.66 -37.25 -20.09
N TYR A 539 2.50 -37.13 -19.44
CA TYR A 539 1.27 -37.81 -19.86
C TYR A 539 0.53 -37.02 -20.94
N VAL A 540 0.28 -37.66 -22.09
CA VAL A 540 -0.51 -37.10 -23.18
C VAL A 540 -1.90 -37.73 -23.19
N ALA A 541 -2.92 -36.91 -22.93
CA ALA A 541 -4.31 -37.37 -22.89
C ALA A 541 -4.86 -37.73 -24.28
N ASP A 542 -5.62 -38.82 -24.35
CA ASP A 542 -6.20 -39.34 -25.59
C ASP A 542 -7.73 -39.15 -25.61
N VAL A 543 -8.21 -38.37 -26.57
CA VAL A 543 -9.62 -38.01 -26.72
C VAL A 543 -10.51 -39.22 -27.06
N GLU A 544 -10.06 -40.11 -27.93
CA GLU A 544 -10.87 -41.27 -28.35
C GLU A 544 -10.94 -42.31 -27.21
N ARG A 545 -9.82 -42.50 -26.50
CA ARG A 545 -9.80 -43.31 -25.28
C ARG A 545 -10.68 -42.69 -24.19
N GLY A 546 -10.63 -41.36 -24.03
CA GLY A 546 -11.47 -40.62 -23.11
C GLY A 546 -12.96 -40.80 -23.37
N LYS A 547 -13.38 -40.74 -24.63
CA LYS A 547 -14.77 -40.99 -25.06
C LYS A 547 -15.23 -42.41 -24.71
N ARG A 548 -14.37 -43.40 -24.95
CA ARG A 548 -14.64 -44.80 -24.60
C ARG A 548 -14.75 -44.97 -23.09
N LEU A 549 -13.79 -44.45 -22.33
CA LEU A 549 -13.77 -44.50 -20.87
C LEU A 549 -14.97 -43.78 -20.25
N PHE A 550 -15.43 -42.67 -20.82
CA PHE A 550 -16.65 -41.99 -20.39
C PHE A 550 -17.89 -42.91 -20.44
N SER A 551 -17.95 -43.77 -21.46
CA SER A 551 -19.04 -44.74 -21.64
C SER A 551 -18.89 -45.95 -20.71
N GLU A 552 -17.66 -46.44 -20.53
CA GLU A 552 -17.36 -47.66 -19.77
C GLU A 552 -17.29 -47.44 -18.24
N ARG A 553 -16.88 -46.25 -17.79
CA ARG A 553 -16.68 -45.90 -16.37
C ARG A 553 -17.94 -45.39 -15.68
N GLY A 554 -19.11 -45.56 -16.32
CA GLY A 554 -20.41 -45.31 -15.71
C GLY A 554 -20.88 -43.86 -15.68
N CYS A 555 -20.18 -42.92 -16.35
CA CYS A 555 -20.55 -41.51 -16.40
C CYS A 555 -21.97 -41.31 -16.97
N MET A 556 -22.32 -42.10 -17.99
CA MET A 556 -23.64 -42.12 -18.62
C MET A 556 -24.80 -42.55 -17.71
N SER A 557 -24.51 -43.18 -16.57
CA SER A 557 -25.54 -43.57 -15.61
C SER A 557 -26.17 -42.35 -14.93
N CYS A 558 -25.44 -41.24 -14.86
CA CYS A 558 -25.89 -39.99 -14.24
C CYS A 558 -25.93 -38.81 -15.23
N HIS A 559 -25.01 -38.76 -16.20
CA HIS A 559 -24.83 -37.63 -17.11
C HIS A 559 -25.29 -37.93 -18.53
N GLN A 560 -25.76 -36.89 -19.21
CA GLN A 560 -26.04 -36.90 -20.65
C GLN A 560 -24.93 -36.17 -21.41
N HIS A 561 -24.58 -36.66 -22.60
CA HIS A 561 -23.57 -36.06 -23.45
C HIS A 561 -23.88 -36.27 -24.94
N GLY A 562 -23.85 -35.22 -25.75
CA GLY A 562 -24.26 -35.25 -27.16
C GLY A 562 -23.41 -36.17 -28.04
N ALA A 563 -22.09 -36.24 -27.80
CA ALA A 563 -21.19 -37.12 -28.55
C ALA A 563 -21.26 -38.62 -28.16
N VAL A 564 -22.02 -38.95 -27.10
CA VAL A 564 -22.23 -40.33 -26.63
C VAL A 564 -23.72 -40.55 -26.38
N PRO A 565 -24.52 -40.72 -27.46
CA PRO A 565 -25.97 -40.85 -27.35
C PRO A 565 -26.36 -42.17 -26.67
N GLY A 566 -27.44 -42.15 -25.87
CA GLY A 566 -27.99 -43.34 -25.22
C GLY A 566 -28.22 -43.21 -23.71
N GLY A 567 -27.63 -42.20 -23.05
CA GLY A 567 -27.92 -41.87 -21.65
C GLY A 567 -29.23 -41.07 -21.52
N THR A 568 -30.22 -41.61 -20.81
CA THR A 568 -31.50 -40.91 -20.52
C THR A 568 -31.58 -40.38 -19.09
N SER A 569 -30.66 -40.79 -18.22
CA SER A 569 -30.57 -40.34 -16.83
C SER A 569 -30.34 -38.83 -16.71
N ASP A 570 -31.01 -38.18 -15.76
CA ASP A 570 -30.93 -36.73 -15.49
C ASP A 570 -30.47 -36.42 -14.04
N PHE A 571 -29.92 -37.43 -13.35
CA PHE A 571 -29.38 -37.27 -11.99
C PHE A 571 -28.24 -36.24 -11.94
N GLY A 572 -27.37 -36.25 -12.94
CA GLY A 572 -26.32 -35.27 -13.20
C GLY A 572 -26.72 -34.29 -14.31
N PRO A 573 -26.07 -33.12 -14.41
CA PRO A 573 -26.24 -32.23 -15.56
C PRO A 573 -25.92 -32.92 -16.88
N ASN A 574 -26.59 -32.47 -17.95
CA ASN A 574 -26.04 -32.60 -19.30
C ASN A 574 -24.73 -31.79 -19.34
N ILE A 575 -23.64 -32.44 -19.75
CA ILE A 575 -22.28 -31.90 -19.71
C ILE A 575 -21.68 -31.74 -21.11
N SER A 576 -22.50 -31.77 -22.15
CA SER A 576 -22.04 -31.54 -23.54
C SER A 576 -21.32 -30.20 -23.68
N ASP A 577 -21.83 -29.17 -23.00
CA ASP A 577 -21.33 -27.79 -23.11
C ASP A 577 -20.37 -27.41 -21.97
N ILE A 578 -19.87 -28.37 -21.19
CA ILE A 578 -18.97 -28.07 -20.07
C ILE A 578 -17.70 -27.37 -20.53
N HIS A 579 -17.22 -27.69 -21.73
CA HIS A 579 -16.04 -27.11 -22.38
C HIS A 579 -16.11 -25.60 -22.58
N GLN A 580 -17.33 -25.05 -22.66
CA GLN A 580 -17.56 -23.63 -22.94
C GLN A 580 -17.23 -22.74 -21.74
N LYS A 581 -17.39 -23.24 -20.51
CA LYS A 581 -17.39 -22.40 -19.29
C LYS A 581 -16.26 -22.68 -18.31
N VAL A 582 -15.56 -23.80 -18.44
CA VAL A 582 -14.46 -24.13 -17.52
C VAL A 582 -13.21 -23.36 -17.90
N LEU A 583 -12.49 -22.85 -16.90
CA LEU A 583 -11.19 -22.19 -17.11
C LEU A 583 -10.18 -23.16 -17.72
N ARG A 584 -9.36 -22.64 -18.63
CA ARG A 584 -8.22 -23.35 -19.23
C ARG A 584 -6.94 -22.96 -18.53
N ASN A 585 -5.96 -23.85 -18.55
CA ASN A 585 -4.69 -23.57 -17.92
C ASN A 585 -3.94 -22.48 -18.70
N SER A 586 -3.17 -21.65 -18.00
CA SER A 586 -2.39 -20.58 -18.63
C SER A 586 -1.24 -21.11 -19.49
N ASP A 587 -0.70 -22.27 -19.12
CA ASP A 587 0.38 -23.00 -19.78
C ASP A 587 -0.13 -24.01 -20.82
N ASP A 588 -1.34 -24.56 -20.64
CA ASP A 588 -2.04 -25.38 -21.63
C ASP A 588 -3.50 -24.95 -21.83
N VAL A 589 -3.74 -24.17 -22.88
CA VAL A 589 -5.07 -23.67 -23.25
C VAL A 589 -6.04 -24.77 -23.71
N ALA A 590 -5.55 -25.97 -24.04
CA ALA A 590 -6.38 -27.10 -24.44
C ALA A 590 -6.90 -27.89 -23.22
N PHE A 591 -6.29 -27.73 -22.05
CA PHE A 591 -6.61 -28.51 -20.86
C PHE A 591 -7.19 -27.66 -19.72
N SER A 592 -7.77 -28.32 -18.71
CA SER A 592 -8.37 -27.68 -17.55
C SER A 592 -8.08 -28.53 -16.31
N ASP A 593 -7.17 -28.06 -15.47
CA ASP A 593 -6.82 -28.71 -14.21
C ASP A 593 -8.01 -28.77 -13.26
N TRP A 594 -8.90 -27.77 -13.34
CA TRP A 594 -10.14 -27.79 -12.57
C TRP A 594 -11.03 -28.97 -12.97
N LEU A 595 -11.22 -29.21 -14.28
CA LEU A 595 -12.07 -30.32 -14.74
C LEU A 595 -11.42 -31.67 -14.46
N TYR A 596 -10.11 -31.78 -14.63
CA TYR A 596 -9.35 -32.96 -14.24
C TYR A 596 -9.53 -33.26 -12.75
N THR A 597 -9.31 -32.26 -11.89
CA THR A 597 -9.49 -32.36 -10.44
C THR A 597 -10.91 -32.80 -10.09
N TRP A 598 -11.92 -32.22 -10.73
CA TRP A 598 -13.32 -32.56 -10.50
C TRP A 598 -13.64 -34.01 -10.86
N ILE A 599 -13.06 -34.53 -11.96
CA ILE A 599 -13.28 -35.91 -12.40
C ILE A 599 -12.49 -36.91 -11.54
N ARG A 600 -11.28 -36.53 -11.13
CA ARG A 600 -10.36 -37.35 -10.35
C ARG A 600 -10.77 -37.47 -8.88
N GLU A 601 -11.08 -36.33 -8.26
CA GLU A 601 -11.34 -36.20 -6.82
C GLU A 601 -12.38 -35.10 -6.56
N PRO A 602 -13.67 -35.33 -6.87
CA PRO A 602 -14.70 -34.28 -6.78
C PRO A 602 -14.91 -33.76 -5.35
N GLU A 603 -14.63 -34.57 -4.32
CA GLU A 603 -14.69 -34.18 -2.91
C GLU A 603 -13.64 -33.14 -2.53
N ARG A 604 -12.58 -32.98 -3.33
CA ARG A 604 -11.60 -31.89 -3.17
C ARG A 604 -12.26 -30.54 -3.40
N TYR A 605 -13.08 -30.42 -4.44
CA TYR A 605 -13.80 -29.18 -4.76
C TYR A 605 -15.05 -28.99 -3.90
N HIS A 606 -15.76 -30.07 -3.61
CA HIS A 606 -16.99 -30.03 -2.85
C HIS A 606 -17.15 -31.30 -2.01
N LYS A 607 -16.82 -31.24 -0.72
CA LYS A 607 -16.76 -32.41 0.21
C LYS A 607 -17.97 -33.34 0.17
N ARG A 608 -19.18 -32.81 -0.05
CA ARG A 608 -20.42 -33.61 -0.13
C ARG A 608 -21.10 -33.55 -1.48
N THR A 609 -20.32 -33.56 -2.53
CA THR A 609 -20.83 -33.58 -3.90
C THR A 609 -21.64 -34.84 -4.15
N LYS A 610 -22.63 -34.77 -5.05
CA LYS A 610 -23.33 -35.97 -5.53
C LYS A 610 -22.50 -36.78 -6.51
N MET A 611 -21.46 -36.18 -7.09
CA MET A 611 -20.56 -36.89 -7.98
C MET A 611 -19.66 -37.80 -7.13
N PRO A 612 -19.77 -39.13 -7.26
CA PRO A 612 -18.95 -40.03 -6.46
C PRO A 612 -17.49 -39.95 -6.93
N ASN A 613 -16.57 -40.35 -6.04
CA ASN A 613 -15.24 -40.71 -6.49
C ASN A 613 -15.34 -42.01 -7.32
N LEU A 614 -14.95 -41.93 -8.60
CA LEU A 614 -15.01 -43.06 -9.54
C LEU A 614 -13.73 -43.90 -9.54
N TYR A 615 -12.78 -43.62 -8.64
CA TYR A 615 -11.49 -44.32 -8.50
C TYR A 615 -10.72 -44.40 -9.83
N LEU A 616 -10.64 -43.26 -10.54
CA LEU A 616 -9.99 -43.13 -11.85
C LEU A 616 -8.47 -42.98 -11.70
N ASP A 617 -7.84 -43.86 -10.93
CA ASP A 617 -6.40 -43.90 -10.74
C ASP A 617 -5.66 -44.27 -12.01
N SER A 618 -4.46 -43.71 -12.19
CA SER A 618 -3.62 -44.11 -13.32
C SER A 618 -3.20 -45.56 -13.16
N TYR A 619 -3.24 -46.31 -14.26
CA TYR A 619 -2.93 -47.74 -14.30
C TYR A 619 -2.12 -48.09 -15.56
N LEU A 620 -1.49 -49.27 -15.56
CA LEU A 620 -0.80 -49.80 -16.75
C LEU A 620 -1.79 -50.54 -17.64
N ASP A 621 -1.77 -50.26 -18.94
CA ASP A 621 -2.58 -50.97 -19.93
C ASP A 621 -2.19 -52.45 -20.03
N ASN A 622 -2.95 -53.22 -20.80
CA ASN A 622 -2.75 -54.66 -20.99
C ASN A 622 -1.36 -55.04 -21.57
N ASP A 623 -0.65 -54.08 -22.15
CA ASP A 623 0.74 -54.24 -22.61
C ASP A 623 1.77 -54.20 -21.48
N GLY A 624 1.36 -53.78 -20.27
CA GLY A 624 2.20 -53.66 -19.09
C GLY A 624 3.20 -52.50 -19.13
N THR A 625 3.16 -51.66 -20.17
CA THR A 625 4.13 -50.58 -20.41
C THR A 625 3.50 -49.21 -20.56
N THR A 626 2.28 -49.13 -21.09
CA THR A 626 1.59 -47.87 -21.33
C THR A 626 0.84 -47.45 -20.07
N VAL A 627 1.21 -46.31 -19.48
CA VAL A 627 0.43 -45.69 -18.40
C VAL A 627 -0.81 -45.05 -19.01
N ILE A 628 -1.98 -45.31 -18.44
CA ILE A 628 -3.25 -44.67 -18.78
C ILE A 628 -3.72 -43.90 -17.55
N ASP A 629 -4.03 -42.61 -17.72
CA ASP A 629 -4.76 -41.78 -16.77
C ASP A 629 -6.18 -41.54 -17.30
N PRO A 630 -7.17 -42.30 -16.78
CA PRO A 630 -8.54 -42.19 -17.26
C PRO A 630 -9.18 -40.82 -17.02
N ALA A 631 -8.81 -40.14 -15.93
CA ALA A 631 -9.36 -38.83 -15.62
C ALA A 631 -8.83 -37.78 -16.60
N ALA A 632 -7.56 -37.87 -16.99
CA ALA A 632 -6.95 -37.00 -18.00
C ALA A 632 -7.59 -37.21 -19.38
N ASP A 633 -7.76 -38.46 -19.80
CA ASP A 633 -8.37 -38.79 -21.09
C ASP A 633 -9.83 -38.34 -21.17
N ILE A 634 -10.64 -38.59 -20.12
CA ILE A 634 -12.03 -38.13 -20.07
C ILE A 634 -12.10 -36.61 -20.07
N THR A 635 -11.21 -35.94 -19.33
CA THR A 635 -11.09 -34.47 -19.35
C THR A 635 -10.84 -33.98 -20.77
N ALA A 636 -9.82 -34.53 -21.45
CA ALA A 636 -9.51 -34.17 -22.83
C ALA A 636 -10.70 -34.39 -23.77
N PHE A 637 -11.43 -35.50 -23.63
CA PHE A 637 -12.65 -35.74 -24.41
C PHE A 637 -13.74 -34.70 -24.17
N LEU A 638 -14.06 -34.37 -22.91
CA LEU A 638 -15.07 -33.36 -22.60
C LEU A 638 -14.67 -31.98 -23.12
N LEU A 639 -13.37 -31.67 -23.07
CA LEU A 639 -12.81 -30.42 -23.53
C LEU A 639 -12.69 -30.33 -25.05
N SER A 640 -12.60 -31.45 -25.76
CA SER A 640 -12.48 -31.51 -27.23
C SER A 640 -13.78 -31.18 -27.97
N GLN A 641 -14.89 -30.98 -27.24
CA GLN A 641 -16.19 -30.70 -27.83
C GLN A 641 -16.30 -29.29 -28.43
N GLY A 642 -15.38 -28.38 -28.07
CA GLY A 642 -15.32 -27.03 -28.62
C GLY A 642 -14.41 -26.09 -27.82
N PRO A 643 -14.21 -24.85 -28.32
CA PRO A 643 -13.45 -23.83 -27.60
C PRO A 643 -14.21 -23.31 -26.37
N VAL A 644 -13.50 -22.63 -25.48
CA VAL A 644 -14.12 -21.79 -24.45
C VAL A 644 -14.96 -20.73 -25.14
N THR A 645 -16.18 -20.51 -24.64
CA THR A 645 -17.07 -19.48 -25.18
C THR A 645 -16.82 -18.16 -24.46
N GLU A 646 -16.71 -17.09 -25.23
CA GLU A 646 -16.72 -15.73 -24.68
C GLU A 646 -18.17 -15.33 -24.39
N PHE A 647 -18.53 -15.31 -23.11
CA PHE A 647 -19.87 -14.93 -22.68
C PHE A 647 -20.01 -13.40 -22.69
N PRO A 648 -21.19 -12.86 -23.08
CA PRO A 648 -21.43 -11.43 -22.99
C PRO A 648 -21.28 -10.99 -21.53
N SER A 649 -20.46 -9.96 -21.33
CA SER A 649 -20.37 -9.24 -20.06
C SER A 649 -20.85 -7.82 -20.30
N VAL A 650 -21.59 -7.27 -19.35
CA VAL A 650 -22.11 -5.92 -19.50
C VAL A 650 -21.09 -4.94 -18.90
N THR A 651 -20.64 -3.99 -19.71
CA THR A 651 -19.81 -2.89 -19.24
C THR A 651 -20.69 -1.91 -18.47
N VAL A 652 -20.49 -1.84 -17.16
CA VAL A 652 -21.26 -0.96 -16.26
C VAL A 652 -20.61 0.42 -16.23
N LYS A 653 -21.42 1.48 -16.40
CA LYS A 653 -20.93 2.86 -16.25
C LYS A 653 -20.87 3.24 -14.77
N ASP A 654 -19.91 4.08 -14.41
CA ASP A 654 -19.71 4.50 -13.02
C ASP A 654 -20.94 5.25 -12.46
N GLU A 655 -21.63 6.03 -13.29
CA GLU A 655 -22.89 6.71 -12.93
C GLU A 655 -24.01 5.73 -12.57
N GLU A 656 -24.08 4.56 -13.21
CA GLU A 656 -25.10 3.54 -12.95
C GLU A 656 -24.84 2.81 -11.63
N LEU A 657 -23.56 2.56 -11.30
CA LEU A 657 -23.14 2.06 -9.98
C LEU A 657 -23.49 3.05 -8.87
N ASP A 658 -23.24 4.34 -9.09
CA ASP A 658 -23.54 5.39 -8.11
C ASP A 658 -25.06 5.57 -7.94
N ASN A 659 -25.84 5.46 -9.01
CA ASN A 659 -27.31 5.48 -8.95
C ASN A 659 -27.87 4.27 -8.19
N LEU A 660 -27.28 3.09 -8.37
CA LEU A 660 -27.67 1.88 -7.64
C LEU A 660 -27.42 2.04 -6.13
N VAL A 661 -26.33 2.71 -5.75
CA VAL A 661 -26.06 3.07 -4.35
C VAL A 661 -27.10 4.08 -3.82
N ALA A 662 -27.50 5.07 -4.62
CA ALA A 662 -28.45 6.11 -4.21
C ALA A 662 -29.92 5.66 -4.09
N LEU A 663 -30.33 4.61 -4.82
CA LEU A 663 -31.71 4.09 -4.79
C LEU A 663 -32.04 3.27 -3.53
N TYR A 664 -31.02 2.76 -2.84
CA TYR A 664 -31.17 1.79 -1.75
C TYR A 664 -30.51 2.22 -0.43
N LEU A 665 -29.89 3.40 -0.39
CA LEU A 665 -29.48 4.14 0.82
C LEU A 665 -30.45 5.31 1.07
#